data_AF-A0A497R3S7-F1
#
_entry.id   AF-A0A497R3S7-F1
#
_cell.length_a   1.000
_cell.length_b   1.000
_cell.length_c   1.000
_cell.angle_alpha   90.00
_cell.angle_beta   90.00
_cell.angle_gamma   90.00
#
_symmetry.space_group_name_H-M   'P 1'
#
loop_
_entity.id
_entity.type
_entity.pdbx_description
1 polymer ?
#
loop_
_entity_poly.entity_id
_entity_poly.type
_entity_poly.pdbx_seq_one_letter_code
_entity_poly.pdbx_strand_id
1 'polypeptide(L)'
;MGFKKKIILCGVSLTTLAIILILIINYTLVANSLPNPNSLPPQESSGKTEQRKNSYNSTLQLPDSFEHKGSFGWLEEEIVIRNQPLNELKVVADAFGNAHIFWSGRSGDDWVLYHKIKFLNGSWSGTDNFGKTTTNYEGLMDVQNDPSGGIHIVWETTSNGINYRYFNNSQWSKIYSVAYGLSPKLEINNESIPKVLFHSIQSYSLNYYLAIFNPTKDEWQTEKIDISQYYSYYMKAFNYNYLISYENNLEKSFLFQSMIYQQGYWHPSYYIQNTLLEKKNITEPFEYSSYYLAEEIPHSYFKIAQPLLLSNWDGNSHFFYQIPMPDETFQLHYQRKSEDGSWTQAKKISSKLAQKCTITGVIDQNDRISVAWNYVTYDDGTKATLYIRTFSPISNSWGSEIPITAEDAYVQYPHMNLDQKGNVHLVWVAQNDTDVIVYYRKGWVDTDEDGLVDVEETETYGTDPLNPDTDGDMFLDGQEINLGFDPFDPDEDNDTMFDGYEYYNGLNPYVNDTLGDADNDSLLNIEEFLLGTSANNSDTDFDNVDDYNETRVYFSDPLNVDSDGDKIDDGIEVNELGSNPTSIDTDNDTMLDWYEYVYHSVMDILSNDTAADPDGDGLINLYEFQWSTFPNQKDSDLDGLTDYEEVMIWGTKPLEKHTDSDGLVDGKEVAGFYRPLNPGANTTGYVHTNPLFTDSDFDGLNDNVEINNDVALDPNNNDTDGDAMLDSYEYLFGLDGKNQSDKLLDYDEDGLTNYNESLLWTNPFSKDSDGDGFDDLEELSLGINPALADTDGDGLNDFEELIFLHTNATNSDTDGDGLNDYLEVHIYSSNPLIIDSDGDTLIDGVEVYLYHTNPSSRDSDNDLLEDNVELDFHSDPTVIDTDSDGMNDYFEWLYGLDPRTDDSGMDADGDGISNGEEYINHANPLVLDTDNDNLTDFEEIAVYYTLPNVVDTDEDGLSDYTEIKLIFTNPHDLDSDDDSIIDGIEVALGTNPLMEDTDGDGITDGQELIDGTNPLDPDDNKINNRN
;
A
#
# COMPACT_ATOMS: atom_id res chain seq x y z
N MET A 1 -60.84 -23.51 -14.63
CA MET A 1 -61.77 -24.24 -13.73
C MET A 1 -61.31 -23.95 -12.31
N GLY A 2 -62.11 -23.80 -11.24
CA GLY A 2 -63.56 -23.82 -11.09
C GLY A 2 -63.94 -24.15 -9.63
N PHE A 3 -64.82 -23.34 -8.99
CA PHE A 3 -65.29 -23.37 -7.58
C PHE A 3 -64.32 -22.82 -6.52
N LYS A 4 -64.64 -21.93 -5.54
CA LYS A 4 -65.82 -21.22 -4.94
C LYS A 4 -66.10 -21.58 -3.47
N LYS A 5 -66.27 -20.52 -2.64
CA LYS A 5 -66.91 -20.37 -1.29
C LYS A 5 -65.93 -20.38 -0.09
N LYS A 6 -66.09 -19.56 0.97
CA LYS A 6 -67.02 -18.43 1.28
C LYS A 6 -66.59 -17.65 2.58
N ILE A 7 -66.64 -16.30 2.56
CA ILE A 7 -67.22 -15.32 3.54
C ILE A 7 -66.74 -15.39 5.03
N ILE A 8 -66.34 -14.32 5.75
CA ILE A 8 -67.06 -13.13 6.33
C ILE A 8 -65.99 -12.02 6.64
N LEU A 9 -66.03 -10.77 6.11
CA LEU A 9 -66.71 -9.52 6.59
C LEU A 9 -66.21 -9.04 7.99
N CYS A 10 -65.67 -7.84 8.24
CA CYS A 10 -65.91 -6.45 7.78
C CYS A 10 -64.56 -5.67 7.70
N GLY A 11 -64.43 -4.42 7.21
CA GLY A 11 -65.37 -3.47 6.60
C GLY A 11 -64.82 -2.03 6.70
N VAL A 12 -64.31 -1.47 5.59
CA VAL A 12 -63.70 -0.13 5.50
C VAL A 12 -64.65 0.85 4.77
N SER A 13 -64.52 2.16 5.03
CA SER A 13 -65.02 3.24 4.18
C SER A 13 -63.91 4.30 4.02
N LEU A 14 -63.22 4.42 2.88
CA LEU A 14 -63.62 5.08 1.60
C LEU A 14 -63.74 6.62 1.67
N THR A 15 -62.83 7.35 1.01
CA THR A 15 -63.04 8.29 -0.15
C THR A 15 -61.88 9.31 -0.31
N THR A 16 -61.47 9.83 -1.49
CA THR A 16 -61.38 9.29 -2.89
C THR A 16 -60.52 10.22 -3.79
N LEU A 17 -59.59 9.64 -4.59
CA LEU A 17 -59.09 10.09 -5.91
C LEU A 17 -58.47 11.51 -6.14
N ALA A 18 -57.16 11.53 -6.42
CA ALA A 18 -56.52 11.65 -7.76
C ALA A 18 -56.78 12.84 -8.75
N ILE A 19 -55.65 13.43 -9.19
CA ILE A 19 -55.23 13.72 -10.60
C ILE A 19 -55.54 15.10 -11.27
N ILE A 20 -54.45 15.87 -11.49
CA ILE A 20 -54.03 16.70 -12.67
C ILE A 20 -54.89 17.93 -13.12
N LEU A 21 -54.31 19.16 -13.08
CA LEU A 21 -53.83 19.95 -14.26
C LEU A 21 -53.43 21.44 -13.95
N ILE A 22 -52.12 21.71 -13.96
CA ILE A 22 -51.34 22.90 -14.42
C ILE A 22 -52.00 24.32 -14.64
N LEU A 23 -51.36 25.32 -13.99
CA LEU A 23 -51.21 26.79 -14.26
C LEU A 23 -52.41 27.76 -14.43
N ILE A 24 -52.33 28.93 -13.76
CA ILE A 24 -52.24 30.30 -14.37
C ILE A 24 -52.08 31.44 -13.31
N ILE A 25 -50.93 32.12 -13.36
CA ILE A 25 -50.62 33.57 -13.24
C ILE A 25 -51.13 34.45 -12.05
N ASN A 26 -50.15 35.16 -11.45
CA ASN A 26 -50.19 36.31 -10.52
C ASN A 26 -51.20 37.45 -10.77
N TYR A 27 -51.58 38.20 -9.71
CA TYR A 27 -51.27 39.65 -9.55
C TYR A 27 -51.76 40.26 -8.20
N THR A 28 -50.81 40.60 -7.30
CA THR A 28 -50.65 41.87 -6.53
C THR A 28 -51.78 42.59 -5.73
N LEU A 29 -51.42 43.14 -4.54
CA LEU A 29 -51.18 44.60 -4.22
C LEU A 29 -51.84 45.20 -2.93
N VAL A 30 -51.05 46.01 -2.19
CA VAL A 30 -51.38 47.08 -1.19
C VAL A 30 -51.76 46.67 0.26
N ALA A 31 -51.31 47.32 1.36
CA ALA A 31 -50.14 48.17 1.73
C ALA A 31 -50.22 48.60 3.23
N ASN A 32 -49.16 49.30 3.72
CA ASN A 32 -49.05 50.16 4.93
C ASN A 32 -48.71 49.45 6.28
N SER A 33 -47.85 49.98 7.17
CA SER A 33 -47.16 51.30 7.23
C SER A 33 -45.91 51.31 8.15
N LEU A 34 -44.92 52.15 7.82
CA LEU A 34 -43.74 52.53 8.64
C LEU A 34 -44.11 53.33 9.91
N PRO A 35 -43.21 53.46 10.93
CA PRO A 35 -42.26 54.59 10.94
C PRO A 35 -40.84 54.31 11.49
N ASN A 36 -39.85 55.03 10.93
CA ASN A 36 -38.54 55.39 11.52
C ASN A 36 -38.63 56.90 11.90
N PRO A 37 -37.93 57.52 12.89
CA PRO A 37 -36.50 57.89 12.70
C PRO A 37 -35.60 58.25 13.95
N ASN A 38 -34.28 58.38 13.69
CA ASN A 38 -33.27 59.30 14.28
C ASN A 38 -32.72 59.12 15.73
N SER A 39 -31.39 58.93 15.86
CA SER A 39 -30.43 60.05 16.11
C SER A 39 -28.92 59.67 16.04
N LEU A 40 -28.16 60.36 15.17
CA LEU A 40 -26.68 60.53 15.17
C LEU A 40 -26.30 61.86 15.88
N PRO A 41 -25.03 62.36 16.01
CA PRO A 41 -23.65 61.83 15.78
C PRO A 41 -22.74 62.07 17.06
N PRO A 42 -21.37 62.20 17.08
CA PRO A 42 -20.30 62.09 16.04
C PRO A 42 -18.96 61.35 16.40
N GLN A 43 -18.21 60.97 15.35
CA GLN A 43 -16.73 60.98 15.06
C GLN A 43 -15.67 60.83 16.20
N GLU A 44 -14.48 60.21 16.00
CA GLU A 44 -13.50 60.32 14.89
C GLU A 44 -12.73 59.01 14.51
N SER A 45 -11.95 59.09 13.43
CA SER A 45 -10.99 58.18 12.73
C SER A 45 -10.17 57.15 13.55
N SER A 46 -9.60 56.06 13.00
CA SER A 46 -9.05 55.77 11.63
C SER A 46 -9.13 54.27 11.28
N GLY A 47 -9.47 53.83 10.05
CA GLY A 47 -8.55 53.69 8.91
C GLY A 47 -8.03 52.23 8.74
N LYS A 48 -8.85 51.28 8.24
CA LYS A 48 -8.96 50.80 6.84
C LYS A 48 -7.81 49.91 6.33
N THR A 49 -8.10 48.61 6.21
CA THR A 49 -7.69 47.71 5.11
C THR A 49 -8.92 46.90 4.71
N GLU A 50 -9.07 46.51 3.44
CA GLU A 50 -10.33 45.99 2.88
C GLU A 50 -10.29 44.46 2.69
N GLN A 51 -10.93 43.71 3.59
CA GLN A 51 -11.33 42.33 3.30
C GLN A 51 -12.45 42.33 2.25
N ARG A 52 -12.27 41.55 1.18
CA ARG A 52 -13.30 41.35 0.16
C ARG A 52 -14.38 40.41 0.71
N LYS A 53 -15.51 40.96 1.14
CA LYS A 53 -16.74 40.15 1.29
C LYS A 53 -17.26 39.75 -0.10
N ASN A 54 -16.97 38.53 -0.53
CA ASN A 54 -17.75 37.87 -1.57
C ASN A 54 -19.04 37.36 -0.94
N SER A 55 -20.09 38.17 -1.00
CA SER A 55 -21.44 37.73 -0.67
C SER A 55 -21.93 36.74 -1.74
N TYR A 56 -22.02 35.46 -1.41
CA TYR A 56 -22.66 34.48 -2.28
C TYR A 56 -24.13 34.86 -2.48
N ASN A 57 -24.55 34.94 -3.75
CA ASN A 57 -25.93 35.28 -4.09
C ASN A 57 -26.82 34.07 -3.86
N SER A 58 -27.84 34.25 -3.02
CA SER A 58 -28.97 33.34 -2.89
C SER A 58 -29.76 33.22 -4.20
N THR A 59 -29.27 32.40 -5.15
CA THR A 59 -29.93 31.69 -6.26
C THR A 59 -28.86 31.26 -7.28
N LEU A 60 -28.13 30.18 -7.01
CA LEU A 60 -27.61 29.38 -8.11
C LEU A 60 -28.79 28.57 -8.68
N GLN A 61 -29.12 28.79 -9.95
CA GLN A 61 -29.92 27.79 -10.66
C GLN A 61 -28.97 26.65 -11.02
N LEU A 62 -29.28 25.44 -10.54
CA LEU A 62 -28.62 24.20 -10.97
C LEU A 62 -28.52 24.16 -12.51
N PRO A 63 -27.39 23.75 -13.09
CA PRO A 63 -27.36 23.28 -14.46
C PRO A 63 -28.31 22.08 -14.61
N ASP A 64 -29.20 22.10 -15.60
CA ASP A 64 -30.20 21.04 -15.90
C ASP A 64 -29.57 19.66 -16.29
N SER A 65 -28.31 19.39 -15.95
CA SER A 65 -27.53 18.22 -16.36
C SER A 65 -26.95 17.37 -15.22
N PHE A 66 -27.22 17.71 -13.95
CA PHE A 66 -26.84 16.89 -12.78
C PHE A 66 -28.03 16.33 -11.98
N GLU A 67 -29.28 16.59 -12.39
CA GLU A 67 -30.44 15.84 -11.89
C GLU A 67 -30.42 14.38 -12.42
N HIS A 68 -29.74 13.48 -11.70
CA HIS A 68 -30.04 12.03 -11.50
C HIS A 68 -28.78 11.20 -11.20
N LYS A 69 -28.33 11.24 -9.95
CA LYS A 69 -27.47 10.24 -9.29
C LYS A 69 -28.02 10.13 -7.86
N GLY A 70 -28.18 8.98 -7.22
CA GLY A 70 -27.36 7.77 -7.32
C GLY A 70 -26.60 7.66 -6.00
N SER A 71 -27.30 7.29 -4.91
CA SER A 71 -26.73 7.25 -3.56
C SER A 71 -25.38 6.51 -3.52
N PHE A 72 -24.43 7.03 -2.73
CA PHE A 72 -23.08 6.49 -2.53
C PHE A 72 -22.12 6.62 -3.74
N GLY A 73 -22.04 7.78 -4.40
CA GLY A 73 -20.99 8.06 -5.41
C GLY A 73 -21.09 7.32 -6.76
N TRP A 74 -22.18 6.58 -7.05
CA TRP A 74 -22.30 5.76 -8.28
C TRP A 74 -23.20 6.35 -9.37
N LEU A 75 -22.67 6.48 -10.60
CA LEU A 75 -23.42 6.87 -11.82
C LEU A 75 -24.61 5.94 -12.12
N GLU A 76 -25.55 6.34 -12.99
CA GLU A 76 -26.59 5.42 -13.49
C GLU A 76 -26.03 4.23 -14.30
N GLU A 77 -26.76 3.11 -14.35
CA GLU A 77 -26.35 1.91 -15.10
C GLU A 77 -26.49 2.08 -16.62
N GLU A 78 -25.44 1.72 -17.37
CA GLU A 78 -25.44 1.75 -18.83
C GLU A 78 -25.45 0.36 -19.45
N ILE A 79 -26.17 0.21 -20.58
CA ILE A 79 -26.24 -1.05 -21.32
C ILE A 79 -25.11 -1.13 -22.36
N VAL A 80 -24.20 -2.08 -22.16
CA VAL A 80 -23.09 -2.33 -23.06
C VAL A 80 -23.56 -3.08 -24.32
N ILE A 81 -24.33 -4.16 -24.15
CA ILE A 81 -24.87 -5.00 -25.24
C ILE A 81 -26.10 -5.82 -24.79
N ARG A 82 -26.93 -6.26 -25.74
CA ARG A 82 -28.07 -7.19 -25.52
C ARG A 82 -27.99 -8.43 -26.41
N ASN A 83 -28.41 -9.58 -25.87
CA ASN A 83 -28.73 -10.82 -26.58
C ASN A 83 -27.59 -11.51 -27.35
N GLN A 84 -26.44 -11.62 -26.70
CA GLN A 84 -25.39 -12.61 -26.99
C GLN A 84 -25.02 -13.31 -25.67
N PRO A 85 -24.68 -14.61 -25.63
CA PRO A 85 -24.40 -15.33 -24.39
C PRO A 85 -22.99 -15.01 -23.86
N LEU A 86 -22.82 -14.95 -22.53
CA LEU A 86 -21.70 -14.27 -21.86
C LEU A 86 -21.28 -15.05 -20.61
N ASN A 87 -20.34 -16.00 -20.71
CA ASN A 87 -19.96 -16.84 -19.56
C ASN A 87 -18.84 -16.23 -18.68
N GLU A 88 -18.25 -15.14 -19.16
CA GLU A 88 -17.18 -14.42 -18.48
C GLU A 88 -17.09 -13.00 -19.04
N LEU A 89 -16.79 -12.06 -18.16
CA LEU A 89 -16.83 -10.62 -18.36
C LEU A 89 -15.65 -10.00 -17.59
N LYS A 90 -14.92 -9.09 -18.22
CA LYS A 90 -13.78 -8.37 -17.65
C LYS A 90 -13.90 -6.90 -17.99
N VAL A 91 -13.41 -6.04 -17.10
CA VAL A 91 -13.24 -4.59 -17.34
C VAL A 91 -11.87 -4.19 -16.84
N VAL A 92 -11.17 -3.35 -17.61
CA VAL A 92 -9.98 -2.61 -17.19
C VAL A 92 -10.05 -1.17 -17.70
N ALA A 93 -9.41 -0.23 -17.01
CA ALA A 93 -9.21 1.14 -17.48
C ALA A 93 -7.88 1.29 -18.25
N ASP A 94 -7.81 2.23 -19.19
CA ASP A 94 -6.55 2.74 -19.72
C ASP A 94 -6.08 3.99 -18.96
N ALA A 95 -4.86 4.48 -19.25
CA ALA A 95 -4.27 5.67 -18.63
C ALA A 95 -5.07 6.98 -18.89
N PHE A 96 -6.08 6.96 -19.77
CA PHE A 96 -6.97 8.10 -20.00
C PHE A 96 -8.32 7.95 -19.28
N GLY A 97 -8.48 6.92 -18.43
CA GLY A 97 -9.74 6.61 -17.75
C GLY A 97 -10.85 6.09 -18.65
N ASN A 98 -10.53 5.62 -19.88
CA ASN A 98 -11.52 4.93 -20.70
C ASN A 98 -11.68 3.50 -20.20
N ALA A 99 -12.93 3.02 -20.05
CA ALA A 99 -13.18 1.65 -19.63
C ALA A 99 -13.24 0.69 -20.83
N HIS A 100 -12.44 -0.37 -20.80
CA HIS A 100 -12.39 -1.41 -21.82
C HIS A 100 -13.08 -2.67 -21.30
N ILE A 101 -14.23 -3.00 -21.90
CA ILE A 101 -15.07 -4.12 -21.50
C ILE A 101 -14.85 -5.29 -22.46
N PHE A 102 -14.54 -6.45 -21.91
CA PHE A 102 -14.24 -7.69 -22.62
C PHE A 102 -15.22 -8.79 -22.24
N TRP A 103 -15.67 -9.57 -23.22
CA TRP A 103 -16.58 -10.69 -22.96
C TRP A 103 -16.45 -11.85 -23.94
N SER A 104 -16.79 -13.05 -23.46
CA SER A 104 -16.93 -14.23 -24.31
C SER A 104 -18.33 -14.28 -24.94
N GLY A 105 -18.45 -14.75 -26.17
CA GLY A 105 -19.74 -14.86 -26.84
C GLY A 105 -19.76 -15.68 -28.13
N ARG A 106 -20.88 -15.64 -28.85
CA ARG A 106 -21.13 -16.49 -30.03
C ARG A 106 -21.13 -15.70 -31.33
N SER A 107 -20.31 -16.16 -32.28
CA SER A 107 -20.32 -15.67 -33.67
C SER A 107 -20.67 -16.83 -34.60
N GLY A 108 -21.97 -17.09 -34.76
CA GLY A 108 -22.46 -18.29 -35.43
C GLY A 108 -22.27 -19.52 -34.54
N ASP A 109 -21.64 -20.57 -35.09
CA ASP A 109 -21.33 -21.80 -34.33
C ASP A 109 -20.05 -21.68 -33.48
N ASP A 110 -19.21 -20.67 -33.70
CA ASP A 110 -17.95 -20.46 -32.99
C ASP A 110 -18.13 -19.65 -31.68
N TRP A 111 -17.30 -19.94 -30.69
CA TRP A 111 -17.07 -19.06 -29.53
C TRP A 111 -15.97 -18.05 -29.86
N VAL A 112 -16.19 -16.79 -29.50
CA VAL A 112 -15.30 -15.65 -29.78
C VAL A 112 -15.21 -14.72 -28.59
N LEU A 113 -14.18 -13.87 -28.58
CA LEU A 113 -14.04 -12.76 -27.65
C LEU A 113 -14.41 -11.44 -28.32
N TYR A 114 -15.09 -10.59 -27.57
CA TYR A 114 -15.52 -9.27 -27.98
C TYR A 114 -14.93 -8.20 -27.06
N HIS A 115 -14.66 -7.03 -27.64
CA HIS A 115 -14.12 -5.86 -26.95
C HIS A 115 -14.94 -4.62 -27.32
N LYS A 116 -15.15 -3.73 -26.35
CA LYS A 116 -15.80 -2.44 -26.53
C LYS A 116 -15.29 -1.45 -25.49
N ILE A 117 -15.16 -0.18 -25.89
CA ILE A 117 -14.60 0.90 -25.07
C ILE A 117 -15.71 1.90 -24.72
N LYS A 118 -15.73 2.34 -23.46
CA LYS A 118 -16.45 3.51 -22.98
C LYS A 118 -15.43 4.64 -22.84
N PHE A 119 -15.51 5.64 -23.70
CA PHE A 119 -14.61 6.78 -23.66
C PHE A 119 -14.99 7.75 -22.54
N LEU A 120 -14.00 8.49 -22.01
CA LEU A 120 -14.19 9.47 -20.94
C LEU A 120 -15.23 10.56 -21.30
N ASN A 121 -15.35 10.91 -22.59
CA ASN A 121 -16.38 11.81 -23.12
C ASN A 121 -17.82 11.23 -23.13
N GLY A 122 -18.05 10.08 -22.48
CA GLY A 122 -19.33 9.41 -22.37
C GLY A 122 -19.74 8.58 -23.59
N SER A 123 -18.98 8.59 -24.69
CA SER A 123 -19.34 7.84 -25.90
C SER A 123 -18.89 6.37 -25.87
N TRP A 124 -19.58 5.52 -26.64
CA TRP A 124 -19.27 4.10 -26.78
C TRP A 124 -18.62 3.81 -28.14
N SER A 125 -17.57 2.99 -28.15
CA SER A 125 -16.99 2.44 -29.38
C SER A 125 -17.92 1.43 -30.06
N GLY A 126 -17.58 1.08 -31.30
CA GLY A 126 -18.10 -0.14 -31.94
C GLY A 126 -17.60 -1.40 -31.22
N THR A 127 -18.33 -2.50 -31.38
CA THR A 127 -17.93 -3.81 -30.85
C THR A 127 -16.96 -4.49 -31.82
N ASP A 128 -15.75 -4.78 -31.35
CA ASP A 128 -14.75 -5.57 -32.09
C ASP A 128 -14.82 -7.06 -31.72
N ASN A 129 -14.38 -7.93 -32.64
CA ASN A 129 -14.25 -9.38 -32.44
C ASN A 129 -12.80 -9.78 -32.77
N PHE A 130 -11.99 -9.95 -31.73
CA PHE A 130 -10.53 -9.96 -31.84
C PHE A 130 -9.89 -11.36 -31.65
N GLY A 131 -10.67 -12.39 -31.30
CA GLY A 131 -10.15 -13.73 -31.03
C GLY A 131 -11.20 -14.84 -30.98
N LYS A 132 -10.81 -16.08 -31.25
CA LYS A 132 -11.63 -17.28 -30.97
C LYS A 132 -11.27 -17.87 -29.61
N THR A 133 -12.27 -18.33 -28.87
CA THR A 133 -12.11 -18.95 -27.53
C THR A 133 -12.79 -20.33 -27.49
N THR A 134 -12.74 -20.98 -26.33
CA THR A 134 -13.27 -22.33 -26.07
C THR A 134 -14.70 -22.33 -25.51
N THR A 135 -15.05 -23.28 -24.65
CA THR A 135 -16.43 -23.68 -24.27
C THR A 135 -17.21 -22.67 -23.38
N ASN A 136 -18.03 -23.15 -22.44
CA ASN A 136 -19.05 -22.37 -21.73
C ASN A 136 -18.89 -22.39 -20.20
N TYR A 137 -17.66 -22.51 -19.73
CA TYR A 137 -17.31 -22.46 -18.31
C TYR A 137 -16.65 -21.13 -17.96
N GLU A 138 -16.44 -20.88 -16.68
CA GLU A 138 -15.78 -19.69 -16.11
C GLU A 138 -14.25 -19.88 -16.12
N GLY A 139 -13.46 -18.80 -16.14
CA GLY A 139 -11.99 -18.86 -16.14
C GLY A 139 -11.38 -19.06 -17.53
N LEU A 140 -11.98 -18.53 -18.60
CA LEU A 140 -11.49 -18.66 -19.98
C LEU A 140 -10.54 -17.54 -20.38
N MET A 141 -10.59 -16.38 -19.72
CA MET A 141 -9.77 -15.22 -20.01
C MET A 141 -9.39 -14.46 -18.74
N ASP A 142 -8.26 -13.76 -18.80
CA ASP A 142 -7.92 -12.74 -17.82
C ASP A 142 -7.34 -11.50 -18.51
N VAL A 143 -7.56 -10.34 -17.91
CA VAL A 143 -7.25 -9.02 -18.49
C VAL A 143 -6.66 -8.14 -17.40
N GLN A 144 -5.54 -7.49 -17.69
CA GLN A 144 -4.90 -6.50 -16.83
C GLN A 144 -4.47 -5.29 -17.67
N ASN A 145 -4.37 -4.12 -17.04
CA ASN A 145 -3.66 -2.97 -17.57
C ASN A 145 -2.20 -2.98 -17.08
N ASP A 146 -1.28 -2.48 -17.90
CA ASP A 146 0.10 -2.19 -17.51
C ASP A 146 0.20 -0.75 -16.93
N PRO A 147 1.33 -0.38 -16.27
CA PRO A 147 1.51 0.97 -15.73
C PRO A 147 1.45 2.10 -16.78
N SER A 148 1.75 1.81 -18.06
CA SER A 148 1.62 2.77 -19.18
C SER A 148 0.19 2.88 -19.74
N GLY A 149 -0.78 2.14 -19.17
CA GLY A 149 -2.16 2.06 -19.64
C GLY A 149 -2.37 1.17 -20.86
N GLY A 150 -1.36 0.37 -21.25
CA GLY A 150 -1.52 -0.70 -22.22
C GLY A 150 -2.37 -1.83 -21.65
N ILE A 151 -3.17 -2.49 -22.49
CA ILE A 151 -4.12 -3.51 -22.03
C ILE A 151 -3.72 -4.90 -22.54
N HIS A 152 -3.55 -5.82 -21.60
CA HIS A 152 -3.04 -7.16 -21.80
C HIS A 152 -4.17 -8.17 -21.59
N ILE A 153 -4.27 -9.18 -22.46
CA ILE A 153 -5.29 -10.23 -22.35
C ILE A 153 -4.70 -11.61 -22.66
N VAL A 154 -5.07 -12.57 -21.82
CA VAL A 154 -4.85 -14.01 -22.03
C VAL A 154 -6.18 -14.72 -22.20
N TRP A 155 -6.21 -15.81 -22.99
CA TRP A 155 -7.41 -16.64 -23.07
C TRP A 155 -7.16 -18.08 -23.53
N GLU A 156 -8.08 -18.98 -23.15
CA GLU A 156 -8.10 -20.38 -23.58
C GLU A 156 -8.61 -20.58 -25.01
N THR A 157 -7.99 -21.53 -25.72
CA THR A 157 -8.40 -21.99 -27.06
C THR A 157 -9.07 -23.36 -27.01
N THR A 158 -9.82 -23.71 -28.06
CA THR A 158 -10.50 -25.02 -28.22
C THR A 158 -9.57 -26.25 -28.20
N SER A 159 -8.25 -26.05 -28.17
CA SER A 159 -7.21 -27.08 -28.12
C SER A 159 -6.45 -27.12 -26.79
N ASN A 160 -6.98 -26.49 -25.73
CA ASN A 160 -6.33 -26.32 -24.43
C ASN A 160 -4.96 -25.63 -24.53
N GLY A 161 -4.81 -24.73 -25.51
CA GLY A 161 -3.69 -23.81 -25.61
C GLY A 161 -4.11 -22.44 -25.09
N ILE A 162 -3.20 -21.72 -24.44
CA ILE A 162 -3.40 -20.36 -23.95
C ILE A 162 -2.82 -19.38 -24.97
N ASN A 163 -3.62 -18.42 -25.41
CA ASN A 163 -3.19 -17.32 -26.25
C ASN A 163 -2.98 -16.05 -25.42
N TYR A 164 -2.16 -15.14 -25.94
CA TYR A 164 -1.94 -13.80 -25.40
C TYR A 164 -1.98 -12.75 -26.51
N ARG A 165 -2.43 -11.53 -26.17
CA ARG A 165 -2.38 -10.33 -27.01
C ARG A 165 -2.35 -9.09 -26.12
N TYR A 166 -1.88 -7.97 -26.68
CA TYR A 166 -1.96 -6.66 -26.03
C TYR A 166 -2.55 -5.60 -26.97
N PHE A 167 -3.12 -4.56 -26.38
CA PHE A 167 -3.76 -3.42 -27.03
C PHE A 167 -3.10 -2.13 -26.55
N ASN A 168 -2.55 -1.35 -27.48
CA ASN A 168 -1.92 -0.06 -27.21
C ASN A 168 -2.13 0.84 -28.44
N ASN A 169 -2.18 2.17 -28.27
CA ASN A 169 -2.36 3.15 -29.35
C ASN A 169 -3.58 2.84 -30.26
N SER A 170 -4.69 2.46 -29.64
CA SER A 170 -5.93 2.03 -30.32
C SER A 170 -5.77 0.84 -31.29
N GLN A 171 -4.71 0.04 -31.17
CA GLN A 171 -4.42 -1.10 -32.05
C GLN A 171 -4.08 -2.37 -31.25
N TRP A 172 -4.48 -3.51 -31.81
CA TRP A 172 -4.12 -4.82 -31.27
C TRP A 172 -2.82 -5.37 -31.89
N SER A 173 -1.94 -5.94 -31.07
CA SER A 173 -0.70 -6.62 -31.52
C SER A 173 -0.96 -7.93 -32.27
N LYS A 174 0.04 -8.79 -32.48
CA LYS A 174 -0.19 -10.15 -33.02
C LYS A 174 -0.67 -11.10 -31.91
N ILE A 175 -1.34 -12.21 -32.28
CA ILE A 175 -1.67 -13.25 -31.31
C ILE A 175 -0.42 -14.09 -31.03
N TYR A 176 -0.06 -14.20 -29.76
CA TYR A 176 0.99 -15.08 -29.25
C TYR A 176 0.38 -16.38 -28.71
N SER A 177 1.13 -17.48 -28.83
CA SER A 177 0.83 -18.74 -28.14
C SER A 177 1.71 -18.80 -26.88
N VAL A 178 1.09 -18.87 -25.71
CA VAL A 178 1.77 -18.92 -24.41
C VAL A 178 2.22 -20.36 -24.11
N ALA A 179 1.26 -21.24 -23.82
CA ALA A 179 1.50 -22.61 -23.40
C ALA A 179 0.28 -23.51 -23.63
N TYR A 180 0.37 -24.79 -23.23
CA TYR A 180 -0.78 -25.70 -23.14
C TYR A 180 -1.21 -25.87 -21.69
N GLY A 181 -2.43 -25.46 -21.37
CA GLY A 181 -2.91 -25.30 -20.00
C GLY A 181 -4.37 -24.87 -19.93
N LEU A 182 -4.85 -24.65 -18.71
CA LEU A 182 -6.20 -24.21 -18.38
C LEU A 182 -6.18 -23.12 -17.29
N SER A 183 -7.28 -22.36 -17.22
CA SER A 183 -7.58 -21.29 -16.26
C SER A 183 -6.47 -20.23 -16.12
N PRO A 184 -6.00 -19.62 -17.22
CA PRO A 184 -4.91 -18.66 -17.16
C PRO A 184 -5.27 -17.46 -16.27
N LYS A 185 -4.33 -17.07 -15.41
CA LYS A 185 -4.32 -15.83 -14.62
C LYS A 185 -3.17 -14.96 -15.10
N LEU A 186 -3.47 -13.70 -15.39
CA LEU A 186 -2.52 -12.74 -15.95
C LEU A 186 -2.22 -11.70 -14.89
N GLU A 187 -0.94 -11.47 -14.64
CA GLU A 187 -0.43 -10.36 -13.85
C GLU A 187 0.65 -9.64 -14.67
N ILE A 188 0.81 -8.34 -14.45
CA ILE A 188 1.79 -7.50 -15.15
C ILE A 188 2.70 -6.89 -14.09
N ASN A 189 4.01 -6.97 -14.26
CA ASN A 189 4.97 -6.32 -13.36
C ASN A 189 5.15 -4.83 -13.73
N ASN A 190 5.83 -4.06 -12.87
CA ASN A 190 6.06 -2.62 -13.08
C ASN A 190 6.82 -2.29 -14.38
N GLU A 191 7.58 -3.25 -14.94
CA GLU A 191 8.28 -3.13 -16.24
C GLU A 191 7.35 -3.43 -17.46
N SER A 192 6.04 -3.55 -17.25
CA SER A 192 5.05 -3.98 -18.26
C SER A 192 5.28 -5.39 -18.84
N ILE A 193 6.00 -6.26 -18.12
CA ILE A 193 6.24 -7.65 -18.52
C ILE A 193 5.08 -8.54 -18.02
N PRO A 194 4.34 -9.21 -18.93
CA PRO A 194 3.23 -10.07 -18.55
C PRO A 194 3.70 -11.44 -18.04
N LYS A 195 3.11 -11.88 -16.94
CA LYS A 195 3.27 -13.22 -16.36
C LYS A 195 1.92 -13.93 -16.32
N VAL A 196 1.93 -15.23 -16.63
CA VAL A 196 0.70 -16.02 -16.81
C VAL A 196 0.77 -17.30 -16.00
N LEU A 197 0.03 -17.36 -14.89
CA LEU A 197 -0.11 -18.57 -14.10
C LEU A 197 -1.24 -19.44 -14.66
N PHE A 198 -0.98 -20.71 -14.91
CA PHE A 198 -1.98 -21.66 -15.39
C PHE A 198 -1.76 -23.07 -14.81
N HIS A 199 -2.74 -23.96 -14.98
CA HIS A 199 -2.62 -25.34 -14.51
C HIS A 199 -2.72 -26.39 -15.63
N SER A 200 -2.24 -27.59 -15.30
CA SER A 200 -2.45 -28.80 -16.09
C SER A 200 -2.76 -29.99 -15.18
N ILE A 201 -3.78 -30.78 -15.55
CA ILE A 201 -4.18 -31.99 -14.82
C ILE A 201 -3.63 -33.21 -15.56
N GLN A 202 -2.65 -33.88 -14.97
CA GLN A 202 -2.03 -35.09 -15.53
C GLN A 202 -2.16 -36.25 -14.55
N SER A 203 -2.80 -37.36 -14.96
CA SER A 203 -2.92 -38.58 -14.16
C SER A 203 -3.46 -38.37 -12.73
N TYR A 204 -4.42 -37.45 -12.57
CA TYR A 204 -5.01 -36.99 -11.29
C TYR A 204 -4.12 -36.11 -10.41
N SER A 205 -2.92 -35.72 -10.87
CA SER A 205 -2.08 -34.70 -10.24
C SER A 205 -2.31 -33.32 -10.87
N LEU A 206 -2.56 -32.33 -10.04
CA LEU A 206 -2.57 -30.92 -10.41
C LEU A 206 -1.12 -30.40 -10.47
N ASN A 207 -0.77 -29.68 -11.53
CA ASN A 207 0.52 -29.00 -11.65
C ASN A 207 0.27 -27.56 -12.07
N TYR A 208 0.93 -26.62 -11.40
CA TYR A 208 0.94 -25.21 -11.77
C TYR A 208 2.17 -24.88 -12.62
N TYR A 209 2.02 -23.88 -13.47
CA TYR A 209 3.05 -23.39 -14.36
C TYR A 209 2.96 -21.87 -14.42
N LEU A 210 4.09 -21.20 -14.34
CA LEU A 210 4.20 -19.76 -14.55
C LEU A 210 4.89 -19.53 -15.90
N ALA A 211 4.20 -18.87 -16.82
CA ALA A 211 4.81 -18.41 -18.06
C ALA A 211 5.21 -16.93 -17.93
N ILE A 212 6.42 -16.60 -18.38
CA ILE A 212 6.96 -15.23 -18.36
C ILE A 212 7.33 -14.86 -19.79
N PHE A 213 6.91 -13.68 -20.23
CA PHE A 213 7.27 -13.18 -21.56
C PHE A 213 8.67 -12.58 -21.55
N ASN A 214 9.49 -12.94 -22.53
CA ASN A 214 10.81 -12.33 -22.72
C ASN A 214 10.75 -11.30 -23.86
N PRO A 215 10.75 -9.98 -23.57
CA PRO A 215 10.57 -8.97 -24.60
C PRO A 215 11.75 -8.90 -25.59
N THR A 216 12.98 -9.19 -25.16
CA THR A 216 14.16 -9.13 -26.04
C THR A 216 14.20 -10.28 -27.07
N LYS A 217 13.53 -11.40 -26.76
CA LYS A 217 13.44 -12.58 -27.64
C LYS A 217 12.07 -12.75 -28.31
N ASP A 218 11.06 -11.97 -27.91
CA ASP A 218 9.68 -12.04 -28.40
C ASP A 218 9.06 -13.46 -28.22
N GLU A 219 9.44 -14.14 -27.13
CA GLU A 219 9.08 -15.53 -26.81
C GLU A 219 8.55 -15.69 -25.38
N TRP A 220 7.79 -16.77 -25.13
CA TRP A 220 7.35 -17.16 -23.79
C TRP A 220 8.26 -18.25 -23.22
N GLN A 221 8.68 -18.06 -21.98
CA GLN A 221 9.35 -19.08 -21.17
C GLN A 221 8.37 -19.61 -20.13
N THR A 222 8.53 -20.84 -19.65
CA THR A 222 7.59 -21.46 -18.71
C THR A 222 8.31 -22.31 -17.69
N GLU A 223 8.14 -21.97 -16.42
CA GLU A 223 8.57 -22.78 -15.28
C GLU A 223 7.41 -23.62 -14.72
N LYS A 224 7.74 -24.75 -14.08
CA LYS A 224 6.79 -25.61 -13.38
C LYS A 224 6.92 -25.32 -11.88
N ILE A 225 5.82 -24.99 -11.24
CA ILE A 225 5.77 -24.84 -9.78
C ILE A 225 5.54 -26.23 -9.17
N ASP A 226 6.50 -26.71 -8.37
CA ASP A 226 6.41 -28.05 -7.77
C ASP A 226 5.74 -28.03 -6.40
N ILE A 227 4.42 -28.25 -6.40
CA ILE A 227 3.61 -28.39 -5.20
C ILE A 227 3.48 -29.84 -4.70
N SER A 228 4.24 -30.79 -5.26
CA SER A 228 4.00 -32.22 -5.00
C SER A 228 4.32 -32.68 -3.58
N GLN A 229 5.15 -31.94 -2.84
CA GLN A 229 5.46 -32.22 -1.44
C GLN A 229 4.32 -31.87 -0.46
N TYR A 230 3.40 -30.99 -0.86
CA TYR A 230 2.35 -30.46 0.03
C TYR A 230 1.01 -31.22 -0.04
N TYR A 231 0.78 -32.05 -1.06
CA TYR A 231 -0.54 -32.63 -1.35
C TYR A 231 -0.55 -34.17 -1.42
N SER A 232 -1.01 -34.82 -0.34
CA SER A 232 -1.14 -36.28 -0.25
C SER A 232 -2.56 -36.84 -0.43
N TYR A 233 -3.57 -36.00 -0.72
CA TYR A 233 -4.99 -36.37 -0.65
C TYR A 233 -5.72 -36.37 -2.00
N TYR A 234 -6.86 -37.06 -2.07
CA TYR A 234 -7.71 -37.08 -3.26
C TYR A 234 -8.55 -35.80 -3.37
N MET A 235 -8.04 -34.82 -4.11
CA MET A 235 -8.74 -33.60 -4.49
C MET A 235 -10.05 -33.90 -5.25
N LYS A 236 -11.08 -33.09 -5.02
CA LYS A 236 -12.41 -33.16 -5.66
C LYS A 236 -12.75 -31.93 -6.48
N ALA A 237 -12.38 -30.76 -5.99
CA ALA A 237 -12.54 -29.47 -6.64
C ALA A 237 -11.41 -28.55 -6.18
N PHE A 238 -11.04 -27.58 -6.99
CA PHE A 238 -10.10 -26.51 -6.63
C PHE A 238 -10.39 -25.30 -7.49
N ASN A 239 -9.97 -24.14 -7.00
CA ASN A 239 -9.85 -22.90 -7.76
C ASN A 239 -8.74 -22.05 -7.11
N TYR A 240 -8.25 -21.03 -7.80
CA TYR A 240 -7.11 -20.24 -7.32
C TYR A 240 -7.10 -18.83 -7.90
N ASN A 241 -6.31 -17.97 -7.27
CA ASN A 241 -5.91 -16.69 -7.81
C ASN A 241 -4.38 -16.58 -7.86
N TYR A 242 -3.89 -15.66 -8.68
CA TYR A 242 -2.49 -15.26 -8.75
C TYR A 242 -2.46 -13.74 -8.56
N LEU A 243 -1.43 -13.23 -7.88
CA LEU A 243 -1.19 -11.80 -7.73
C LEU A 243 0.33 -11.56 -7.72
N ILE A 244 0.76 -10.46 -8.34
CA ILE A 244 2.08 -9.87 -8.11
C ILE A 244 1.89 -8.68 -7.17
N SER A 245 2.74 -8.58 -6.15
CA SER A 245 2.86 -7.38 -5.32
C SER A 245 4.32 -6.98 -5.18
N TYR A 246 4.57 -5.87 -4.50
CA TYR A 246 5.88 -5.34 -4.20
C TYR A 246 6.00 -5.14 -2.69
N GLU A 247 7.19 -5.37 -2.17
CA GLU A 247 7.55 -5.09 -0.77
C GLU A 247 9.03 -4.69 -0.79
N ASN A 248 9.36 -3.49 -0.30
CA ASN A 248 10.71 -2.93 -0.40
C ASN A 248 11.28 -2.96 -1.84
N ASN A 249 10.46 -2.57 -2.82
CA ASN A 249 10.73 -2.64 -4.28
C ASN A 249 11.02 -4.04 -4.88
N LEU A 250 11.00 -5.11 -4.08
CA LEU A 250 11.18 -6.48 -4.55
C LEU A 250 9.84 -7.09 -5.00
N GLU A 251 9.83 -7.68 -6.20
CA GLU A 251 8.62 -8.32 -6.76
C GLU A 251 8.30 -9.64 -6.03
N LYS A 252 7.19 -9.68 -5.30
CA LYS A 252 6.64 -10.88 -4.66
C LYS A 252 5.50 -11.47 -5.48
N SER A 253 5.46 -12.79 -5.57
CA SER A 253 4.43 -13.54 -6.32
C SER A 253 3.61 -14.43 -5.40
N PHE A 254 2.29 -14.29 -5.42
CA PHE A 254 1.35 -14.96 -4.52
C PHE A 254 0.40 -15.88 -5.28
N LEU A 255 0.34 -17.15 -4.88
CA LEU A 255 -0.63 -18.15 -5.37
C LEU A 255 -1.57 -18.55 -4.24
N PHE A 256 -2.78 -18.01 -4.25
CA PHE A 256 -3.82 -18.37 -3.29
C PHE A 256 -4.76 -19.43 -3.86
N GLN A 257 -4.77 -20.62 -3.27
CA GLN A 257 -5.58 -21.76 -3.69
C GLN A 257 -6.65 -22.09 -2.66
N SER A 258 -7.88 -22.31 -3.13
CA SER A 258 -8.94 -22.96 -2.36
C SER A 258 -9.26 -24.31 -2.97
N MET A 259 -9.21 -25.40 -2.19
CA MET A 259 -9.51 -26.76 -2.66
C MET A 259 -10.42 -27.55 -1.73
N ILE A 260 -11.12 -28.54 -2.29
CA ILE A 260 -11.88 -29.55 -1.54
C ILE A 260 -11.20 -30.90 -1.71
N TYR A 261 -10.83 -31.56 -0.61
CA TYR A 261 -10.21 -32.88 -0.62
C TYR A 261 -11.01 -33.91 0.19
N GLN A 262 -10.78 -35.19 -0.11
CA GLN A 262 -11.38 -36.32 0.61
C GLN A 262 -10.35 -36.97 1.54
N GLN A 263 -10.70 -37.07 2.82
CA GLN A 263 -9.94 -37.81 3.82
C GLN A 263 -10.65 -39.14 4.14
N GLY A 264 -9.92 -40.25 4.08
CA GLY A 264 -10.47 -41.58 4.37
C GLY A 264 -11.13 -42.31 3.17
N TYR A 265 -10.96 -43.63 3.14
CA TYR A 265 -11.46 -44.49 2.04
C TYR A 265 -12.83 -45.13 2.30
N TRP A 266 -13.13 -45.52 3.55
CA TRP A 266 -14.33 -46.31 3.90
C TRP A 266 -15.46 -45.46 4.49
N HIS A 267 -15.09 -44.40 5.18
CA HIS A 267 -15.96 -43.33 5.65
C HIS A 267 -15.28 -42.02 5.24
N PRO A 268 -15.59 -41.48 4.05
CA PRO A 268 -14.94 -40.28 3.55
C PRO A 268 -15.52 -39.05 4.25
N SER A 269 -14.70 -38.36 5.03
CA SER A 269 -14.95 -36.95 5.37
C SER A 269 -14.37 -36.07 4.26
N TYR A 270 -14.95 -34.89 4.10
CA TYR A 270 -14.50 -33.91 3.12
C TYR A 270 -14.11 -32.63 3.82
N TYR A 271 -13.07 -31.98 3.33
CA TYR A 271 -12.56 -30.75 3.90
C TYR A 271 -12.37 -29.71 2.81
N ILE A 272 -12.69 -28.45 3.12
CA ILE A 272 -12.18 -27.30 2.37
C ILE A 272 -10.83 -26.90 2.97
N GLN A 273 -9.84 -26.64 2.12
CA GLN A 273 -8.54 -26.09 2.50
C GLN A 273 -8.28 -24.82 1.70
N ASN A 274 -7.87 -23.77 2.39
CA ASN A 274 -7.26 -22.60 1.77
C ASN A 274 -5.75 -22.61 2.05
N THR A 275 -4.95 -22.41 1.00
CA THR A 275 -3.48 -22.43 1.03
C THR A 275 -2.96 -21.19 0.32
N LEU A 276 -1.96 -20.53 0.90
CA LEU A 276 -1.19 -19.48 0.23
C LEU A 276 0.25 -19.95 -0.02
N LEU A 277 0.69 -19.88 -1.26
CA LEU A 277 2.09 -20.06 -1.63
C LEU A 277 2.69 -18.70 -2.02
N GLU A 278 3.91 -18.46 -1.57
CA GLU A 278 4.62 -17.18 -1.72
C GLU A 278 5.96 -17.43 -2.40
N LYS A 279 6.32 -16.58 -3.37
CA LYS A 279 7.63 -16.55 -4.01
C LYS A 279 8.22 -15.17 -3.70
N LYS A 280 9.26 -15.14 -2.84
CA LYS A 280 9.77 -13.92 -2.17
C LYS A 280 10.46 -12.93 -3.13
N ASN A 281 10.98 -13.43 -4.24
CA ASN A 281 11.59 -12.64 -5.32
C ASN A 281 11.53 -13.45 -6.62
N ILE A 282 11.94 -12.85 -7.75
CA ILE A 282 11.89 -13.48 -9.08
C ILE A 282 12.75 -14.75 -9.20
N THR A 283 13.82 -14.88 -8.40
CA THR A 283 14.79 -15.99 -8.43
C THR A 283 14.41 -17.19 -7.58
N GLU A 284 13.67 -16.99 -6.50
CA GLU A 284 13.28 -18.05 -5.56
C GLU A 284 12.15 -18.97 -6.09
N PRO A 285 12.02 -20.19 -5.54
CA PRO A 285 10.85 -21.03 -5.75
C PRO A 285 9.62 -20.48 -5.00
N PHE A 286 8.44 -21.06 -5.28
CA PHE A 286 7.26 -20.86 -4.41
C PHE A 286 7.39 -21.72 -3.16
N GLU A 287 7.32 -21.09 -1.99
CA GLU A 287 7.31 -21.71 -0.67
C GLU A 287 5.89 -21.74 -0.07
N TYR A 288 5.72 -22.54 0.97
CA TYR A 288 4.45 -22.60 1.72
C TYR A 288 4.43 -21.51 2.77
N SER A 289 3.57 -20.50 2.61
CA SER A 289 3.33 -19.51 3.67
C SER A 289 2.37 -20.06 4.72
N SER A 290 2.47 -19.60 5.97
CA SER A 290 1.84 -20.17 7.17
C SER A 290 0.30 -20.29 7.17
N TYR A 291 -0.40 -19.83 6.13
CA TYR A 291 -1.86 -19.90 6.04
C TYR A 291 -2.37 -21.30 5.72
N TYR A 292 -2.97 -21.95 6.71
CA TYR A 292 -3.68 -23.23 6.57
C TYR A 292 -5.02 -23.17 7.33
N LEU A 293 -6.13 -23.05 6.59
CA LEU A 293 -7.47 -23.22 7.15
C LEU A 293 -8.12 -24.45 6.54
N ALA A 294 -8.33 -25.48 7.37
CA ALA A 294 -9.03 -26.72 6.99
C ALA A 294 -10.29 -26.95 7.83
N GLU A 295 -11.46 -26.93 7.19
CA GLU A 295 -12.76 -27.14 7.83
C GLU A 295 -13.49 -28.36 7.25
N GLU A 296 -14.13 -29.17 8.10
CA GLU A 296 -14.93 -30.33 7.65
C GLU A 296 -16.25 -29.86 7.01
N ILE A 297 -16.53 -30.33 5.80
CA ILE A 297 -17.69 -29.92 4.99
C ILE A 297 -18.64 -31.09 4.66
N PRO A 298 -19.93 -30.82 4.38
CA PRO A 298 -20.92 -31.85 4.06
C PRO A 298 -20.56 -32.68 2.80
N HIS A 299 -20.87 -33.98 2.84
CA HIS A 299 -20.44 -34.96 1.83
C HIS A 299 -21.08 -34.82 0.43
N SER A 300 -21.99 -33.86 0.24
CA SER A 300 -22.74 -33.66 -1.01
C SER A 300 -22.12 -32.64 -1.97
N TYR A 301 -21.11 -31.86 -1.54
CA TYR A 301 -20.73 -30.64 -2.24
C TYR A 301 -19.27 -30.62 -2.74
N PHE A 302 -19.10 -30.43 -4.06
CA PHE A 302 -17.79 -30.38 -4.75
C PHE A 302 -17.70 -29.21 -5.74
N LYS A 303 -18.18 -28.03 -5.35
CA LYS A 303 -17.93 -26.78 -6.08
C LYS A 303 -17.21 -25.81 -5.17
N ILE A 304 -16.30 -25.05 -5.76
CA ILE A 304 -15.57 -23.99 -5.08
C ILE A 304 -15.42 -22.83 -6.06
N ALA A 305 -15.75 -21.62 -5.61
CA ALA A 305 -15.60 -20.42 -6.41
C ALA A 305 -14.12 -20.01 -6.48
N GLN A 306 -13.78 -19.08 -7.37
CA GLN A 306 -12.46 -18.47 -7.34
C GLN A 306 -12.33 -17.64 -6.06
N PRO A 307 -11.27 -17.82 -5.25
CA PRO A 307 -10.97 -16.87 -4.19
C PRO A 307 -10.51 -15.53 -4.81
N LEU A 308 -10.65 -14.46 -4.04
CA LEU A 308 -10.09 -13.15 -4.39
C LEU A 308 -8.90 -12.88 -3.45
N LEU A 309 -7.86 -12.30 -4.03
CA LEU A 309 -6.64 -11.85 -3.37
C LEU A 309 -6.40 -10.42 -3.86
N LEU A 310 -6.14 -9.52 -2.93
CA LEU A 310 -5.73 -8.13 -3.16
C LEU A 310 -4.50 -7.86 -2.26
N SER A 311 -3.62 -6.95 -2.65
CA SER A 311 -2.51 -6.46 -1.83
C SER A 311 -2.38 -4.96 -2.03
N ASN A 312 -1.97 -4.25 -1.00
CA ASN A 312 -1.46 -2.89 -1.14
C ASN A 312 0.04 -2.88 -1.45
N TRP A 313 0.65 -1.70 -1.47
CA TRP A 313 2.09 -1.50 -1.69
C TRP A 313 2.94 -1.75 -0.42
N ASP A 314 2.35 -1.69 0.77
CA ASP A 314 2.99 -1.97 2.08
C ASP A 314 2.95 -3.47 2.46
N GLY A 315 2.75 -4.36 1.48
CA GLY A 315 2.71 -5.82 1.70
C GLY A 315 1.46 -6.37 2.41
N ASN A 316 0.52 -5.52 2.88
CA ASN A 316 -0.73 -5.97 3.47
C ASN A 316 -1.57 -6.75 2.44
N SER A 317 -1.80 -8.03 2.72
CA SER A 317 -2.50 -8.94 1.80
C SER A 317 -3.89 -9.28 2.31
N HIS A 318 -4.89 -9.17 1.43
CA HIS A 318 -6.31 -9.28 1.75
C HIS A 318 -6.95 -10.47 1.02
N PHE A 319 -7.46 -11.43 1.81
CA PHE A 319 -7.90 -12.74 1.36
C PHE A 319 -9.40 -12.89 1.50
N PHE A 320 -10.08 -13.16 0.39
CA PHE A 320 -11.53 -13.36 0.34
C PHE A 320 -11.83 -14.76 -0.18
N TYR A 321 -12.53 -15.56 0.64
CA TYR A 321 -12.82 -16.95 0.34
C TYR A 321 -14.21 -17.37 0.82
N GLN A 322 -14.71 -18.49 0.29
CA GLN A 322 -16.09 -18.95 0.50
C GLN A 322 -16.10 -20.27 1.26
N ILE A 323 -16.88 -20.33 2.33
CA ILE A 323 -17.09 -21.55 3.14
C ILE A 323 -18.45 -22.14 2.77
N PRO A 324 -18.52 -23.41 2.30
CA PRO A 324 -19.77 -24.07 1.94
C PRO A 324 -20.52 -24.59 3.18
N MET A 325 -21.83 -24.39 3.22
CA MET A 325 -22.70 -24.66 4.37
C MET A 325 -23.55 -25.93 4.21
N PRO A 326 -24.08 -26.51 5.31
CA PRO A 326 -24.91 -27.73 5.30
C PRO A 326 -26.18 -27.70 4.43
N ASP A 327 -26.65 -26.53 4.03
CA ASP A 327 -27.86 -26.30 3.24
C ASP A 327 -27.58 -25.98 1.76
N GLU A 328 -26.37 -26.31 1.27
CA GLU A 328 -25.90 -26.05 -0.10
C GLU A 328 -25.71 -24.56 -0.43
N THR A 329 -25.58 -23.71 0.59
CA THR A 329 -25.22 -22.29 0.47
C THR A 329 -23.72 -22.03 0.75
N PHE A 330 -23.28 -20.79 0.55
CA PHE A 330 -21.94 -20.30 0.83
C PHE A 330 -21.99 -19.07 1.75
N GLN A 331 -21.00 -18.97 2.63
CA GLN A 331 -20.70 -17.77 3.43
C GLN A 331 -19.38 -17.17 2.97
N LEU A 332 -19.40 -15.88 2.61
CA LEU A 332 -18.18 -15.13 2.28
C LEU A 332 -17.45 -14.70 3.56
N HIS A 333 -16.14 -14.92 3.59
CA HIS A 333 -15.21 -14.55 4.66
C HIS A 333 -14.03 -13.73 4.14
N TYR A 334 -13.47 -12.91 5.03
CA TYR A 334 -12.30 -12.08 4.82
C TYR A 334 -11.26 -12.32 5.92
N GLN A 335 -9.98 -12.27 5.55
CA GLN A 335 -8.85 -12.10 6.45
C GLN A 335 -7.83 -11.16 5.80
N ARG A 336 -7.14 -10.36 6.63
CA ARG A 336 -5.88 -9.69 6.29
C ARG A 336 -4.69 -10.45 6.89
N LYS A 337 -3.61 -10.56 6.12
CA LYS A 337 -2.23 -10.80 6.60
C LYS A 337 -1.54 -9.44 6.62
N SER A 338 -1.00 -9.04 7.77
CA SER A 338 -0.22 -7.81 7.90
C SER A 338 1.24 -8.04 7.44
N GLU A 339 1.98 -6.95 7.22
CA GLU A 339 3.40 -6.97 6.81
C GLU A 339 4.28 -7.84 7.74
N ASP A 340 4.08 -7.74 9.06
CA ASP A 340 4.75 -8.54 10.10
C ASP A 340 4.47 -10.07 10.03
N GLY A 341 3.67 -10.51 9.07
CA GLY A 341 3.27 -11.89 8.86
C GLY A 341 2.09 -12.35 9.74
N SER A 342 1.56 -11.49 10.60
CA SER A 342 0.42 -11.79 11.47
C SER A 342 -0.89 -11.92 10.68
N TRP A 343 -1.81 -12.75 11.19
CA TRP A 343 -3.12 -12.99 10.58
C TRP A 343 -4.25 -12.50 11.46
N THR A 344 -5.14 -11.69 10.87
CA THR A 344 -6.40 -11.28 11.51
C THR A 344 -7.40 -12.44 11.60
N GLN A 345 -8.31 -12.39 12.57
CA GLN A 345 -9.38 -13.40 12.69
C GLN A 345 -10.34 -13.35 11.48
N ALA A 346 -10.78 -14.52 11.01
CA ALA A 346 -11.77 -14.67 9.94
C ALA A 346 -13.07 -13.86 10.19
N LYS A 347 -13.26 -12.78 9.44
CA LYS A 347 -14.44 -11.91 9.52
C LYS A 347 -15.48 -12.33 8.48
N LYS A 348 -16.72 -12.54 8.91
CA LYS A 348 -17.87 -12.75 8.03
C LYS A 348 -18.27 -11.42 7.37
N ILE A 349 -18.31 -11.38 6.03
CA ILE A 349 -18.60 -10.14 5.27
C ILE A 349 -19.98 -10.10 4.59
N SER A 350 -20.48 -11.21 4.03
CA SER A 350 -21.83 -11.23 3.44
C SER A 350 -22.88 -11.49 4.52
N SER A 351 -23.90 -10.64 4.64
CA SER A 351 -24.97 -10.78 5.65
C SER A 351 -25.77 -12.07 5.45
N LYS A 352 -26.01 -12.42 4.18
CA LYS A 352 -26.81 -13.56 3.71
C LYS A 352 -25.94 -14.70 3.16
N LEU A 353 -26.52 -15.91 3.15
CA LEU A 353 -25.97 -17.15 2.61
C LEU A 353 -26.47 -17.43 1.17
N ALA A 354 -25.57 -17.63 0.20
CA ALA A 354 -25.90 -17.70 -1.23
C ALA A 354 -25.70 -19.12 -1.83
N GLN A 355 -26.55 -19.58 -2.75
CA GLN A 355 -26.39 -20.90 -3.43
C GLN A 355 -25.42 -20.86 -4.63
N LYS A 356 -25.10 -19.66 -5.14
CA LYS A 356 -23.93 -19.36 -5.97
C LYS A 356 -23.42 -17.98 -5.58
N CYS A 357 -22.10 -17.83 -5.45
CA CYS A 357 -21.42 -16.56 -5.19
C CYS A 357 -20.15 -16.45 -6.06
N THR A 358 -20.04 -15.39 -6.83
CA THR A 358 -18.84 -14.94 -7.55
C THR A 358 -18.47 -13.59 -6.96
N ILE A 359 -17.22 -13.44 -6.52
CA ILE A 359 -16.68 -12.21 -5.94
C ILE A 359 -15.67 -11.56 -6.91
N THR A 360 -15.64 -10.24 -6.89
CA THR A 360 -14.61 -9.38 -7.48
C THR A 360 -14.33 -8.25 -6.48
N GLY A 361 -13.14 -7.67 -6.55
CA GLY A 361 -12.76 -6.56 -5.70
C GLY A 361 -11.61 -5.78 -6.27
N VAL A 362 -11.40 -4.60 -5.71
CA VAL A 362 -10.29 -3.70 -5.97
C VAL A 362 -9.85 -3.09 -4.65
N ILE A 363 -8.56 -2.78 -4.55
CA ILE A 363 -7.95 -1.97 -3.50
C ILE A 363 -7.29 -0.78 -4.21
N ASP A 364 -7.45 0.42 -3.68
CA ASP A 364 -6.82 1.62 -4.22
C ASP A 364 -5.50 1.95 -3.50
N GLN A 365 -4.89 3.08 -3.85
CA GLN A 365 -3.62 3.54 -3.26
C GLN A 365 -3.75 3.99 -1.79
N ASN A 366 -4.97 4.12 -1.27
CA ASN A 366 -5.26 4.54 0.11
C ASN A 366 -5.75 3.34 0.96
N ASP A 367 -5.54 2.09 0.55
CA ASP A 367 -6.06 0.88 1.22
C ASP A 367 -7.60 0.72 1.27
N ARG A 368 -8.37 1.54 0.53
CA ARG A 368 -9.83 1.39 0.46
C ARG A 368 -10.18 0.19 -0.41
N ILE A 369 -10.85 -0.80 0.18
CA ILE A 369 -11.22 -2.04 -0.52
C ILE A 369 -12.69 -2.00 -0.92
N SER A 370 -12.98 -1.90 -2.21
CA SER A 370 -14.30 -2.16 -2.76
C SER A 370 -14.43 -3.64 -3.14
N VAL A 371 -15.37 -4.38 -2.55
CA VAL A 371 -15.71 -5.76 -2.94
C VAL A 371 -17.17 -5.92 -3.32
N ALA A 372 -17.40 -6.53 -4.48
CA ALA A 372 -18.72 -6.82 -5.00
C ALA A 372 -18.91 -8.32 -5.22
N TRP A 373 -20.09 -8.84 -4.87
CA TRP A 373 -20.42 -10.24 -5.09
C TRP A 373 -21.91 -10.43 -5.43
N ASN A 374 -22.20 -11.44 -6.26
CA ASN A 374 -23.58 -11.79 -6.54
C ASN A 374 -24.14 -12.78 -5.50
N TYR A 375 -25.34 -12.50 -5.03
CA TYR A 375 -26.15 -13.37 -4.21
C TYR A 375 -27.15 -14.10 -5.10
N VAL A 376 -27.24 -15.44 -5.04
CA VAL A 376 -28.20 -16.23 -5.83
C VAL A 376 -28.95 -17.23 -4.94
N THR A 377 -30.28 -17.30 -5.08
CA THR A 377 -31.13 -18.32 -4.44
C THR A 377 -32.18 -18.89 -5.39
N TYR A 378 -32.53 -20.17 -5.25
CA TYR A 378 -33.44 -20.90 -6.14
C TYR A 378 -34.81 -21.23 -5.51
N ASP A 379 -34.97 -21.13 -4.19
CA ASP A 379 -36.08 -21.78 -3.47
C ASP A 379 -37.47 -21.14 -3.63
N ASP A 380 -37.56 -19.84 -3.91
CA ASP A 380 -38.82 -19.10 -4.15
C ASP A 380 -38.87 -18.43 -5.55
N GLY A 381 -38.13 -19.00 -6.50
CA GLY A 381 -37.81 -18.40 -7.80
C GLY A 381 -36.38 -17.85 -7.81
N THR A 382 -35.77 -17.74 -9.00
CA THR A 382 -34.39 -17.28 -9.14
C THR A 382 -34.28 -15.79 -8.82
N LYS A 383 -34.02 -15.47 -7.56
CA LYS A 383 -33.56 -14.14 -7.15
C LYS A 383 -32.05 -14.09 -7.28
N ALA A 384 -31.53 -13.03 -7.89
CA ALA A 384 -30.14 -12.68 -7.73
C ALA A 384 -29.95 -11.17 -7.60
N THR A 385 -28.94 -10.80 -6.82
CA THR A 385 -28.67 -9.41 -6.47
C THR A 385 -27.17 -9.22 -6.35
N LEU A 386 -26.63 -8.18 -6.99
CA LEU A 386 -25.27 -7.75 -6.76
C LEU A 386 -25.22 -6.89 -5.50
N TYR A 387 -24.37 -7.24 -4.55
CA TYR A 387 -24.06 -6.43 -3.38
C TYR A 387 -22.64 -5.91 -3.48
N ILE A 388 -22.39 -4.76 -2.86
CA ILE A 388 -21.06 -4.20 -2.63
C ILE A 388 -20.88 -3.87 -1.14
N ARG A 389 -19.64 -3.92 -0.66
CA ARG A 389 -19.17 -3.29 0.58
C ARG A 389 -17.82 -2.62 0.33
N THR A 390 -17.60 -1.51 1.01
CA THR A 390 -16.31 -0.85 1.15
C THR A 390 -15.68 -1.21 2.49
N PHE A 391 -14.35 -1.31 2.53
CA PHE A 391 -13.54 -1.27 3.74
C PHE A 391 -12.89 0.10 3.80
N SER A 392 -13.05 0.74 4.95
CA SER A 392 -12.52 2.04 5.30
C SER A 392 -11.20 1.85 6.06
N PRO A 393 -10.07 2.41 5.58
CA PRO A 393 -8.79 2.41 6.28
C PRO A 393 -8.85 3.33 7.51
N ILE A 394 -9.49 4.49 7.39
CA ILE A 394 -9.62 5.53 8.43
C ILE A 394 -10.34 4.97 9.65
N SER A 395 -11.52 4.36 9.47
CA SER A 395 -12.28 3.73 10.55
C SER A 395 -11.86 2.27 10.84
N ASN A 396 -10.91 1.71 10.08
CA ASN A 396 -10.50 0.29 10.10
C ASN A 396 -11.72 -0.67 10.07
N SER A 397 -12.76 -0.30 9.33
CA SER A 397 -14.09 -0.94 9.42
C SER A 397 -14.70 -1.28 8.07
N TRP A 398 -15.68 -2.19 8.09
CA TRP A 398 -16.42 -2.57 6.88
C TRP A 398 -17.76 -1.85 6.84
N GLY A 399 -17.96 -0.97 5.85
CA GLY A 399 -19.19 -0.23 5.60
C GLY A 399 -20.42 -1.13 5.36
N SER A 400 -21.60 -0.52 5.22
CA SER A 400 -22.87 -1.27 5.09
C SER A 400 -22.96 -2.12 3.80
N GLU A 401 -23.78 -3.18 3.80
CA GLU A 401 -24.00 -4.03 2.63
C GLU A 401 -25.03 -3.40 1.66
N ILE A 402 -24.56 -2.83 0.56
CA ILE A 402 -25.37 -2.04 -0.38
C ILE A 402 -25.78 -2.88 -1.60
N PRO A 403 -27.08 -2.99 -1.94
CA PRO A 403 -27.53 -3.66 -3.17
C PRO A 403 -27.39 -2.75 -4.40
N ILE A 404 -26.62 -3.17 -5.38
CA ILE A 404 -26.38 -2.44 -6.64
C ILE A 404 -27.48 -2.68 -7.69
N THR A 405 -28.19 -3.81 -7.61
CA THR A 405 -29.22 -4.22 -8.59
C THR A 405 -30.55 -4.56 -7.92
N ALA A 406 -31.69 -4.39 -8.62
CA ALA A 406 -32.98 -4.89 -8.13
C ALA A 406 -33.04 -6.44 -8.05
N GLU A 407 -33.84 -7.00 -7.13
CA GLU A 407 -33.85 -8.44 -6.78
C GLU A 407 -34.31 -9.43 -7.88
N ASP A 408 -34.83 -8.94 -9.01
CA ASP A 408 -35.62 -9.72 -9.99
C ASP A 408 -34.84 -10.18 -11.24
N ALA A 409 -33.52 -9.95 -11.33
CA ALA A 409 -32.69 -10.35 -12.48
C ALA A 409 -31.65 -11.41 -12.08
N TYR A 410 -31.36 -12.38 -12.95
CA TYR A 410 -30.31 -13.37 -12.69
C TYR A 410 -28.93 -12.75 -12.97
N VAL A 411 -28.34 -12.10 -11.96
CA VAL A 411 -27.05 -11.42 -12.04
C VAL A 411 -25.88 -12.42 -11.93
N GLN A 412 -24.91 -12.29 -12.83
CA GLN A 412 -23.72 -13.13 -12.92
C GLN A 412 -22.48 -12.31 -13.32
N TYR A 413 -21.30 -12.88 -13.05
CA TYR A 413 -20.00 -12.40 -13.55
C TYR A 413 -19.72 -10.91 -13.28
N PRO A 414 -19.82 -10.44 -12.02
CA PRO A 414 -19.34 -9.11 -11.70
C PRO A 414 -17.82 -9.04 -11.90
N HIS A 415 -17.32 -7.94 -12.44
CA HIS A 415 -15.89 -7.61 -12.46
C HIS A 415 -15.69 -6.13 -12.14
N MET A 416 -14.67 -5.83 -11.34
CA MET A 416 -14.24 -4.47 -11.03
C MET A 416 -12.77 -4.24 -11.40
N ASN A 417 -12.42 -2.99 -11.67
CA ASN A 417 -11.05 -2.48 -11.86
C ASN A 417 -11.07 -0.97 -11.57
N LEU A 418 -9.92 -0.40 -11.24
CA LEU A 418 -9.74 1.04 -10.97
C LEU A 418 -9.16 1.75 -12.18
N ASP A 419 -9.53 3.01 -12.40
CA ASP A 419 -8.69 3.91 -13.22
C ASP A 419 -7.57 4.54 -12.38
N GLN A 420 -6.63 5.22 -13.04
CA GLN A 420 -5.50 5.92 -12.40
C GLN A 420 -5.93 7.04 -11.44
N LYS A 421 -7.22 7.37 -11.36
CA LYS A 421 -7.79 8.31 -10.40
C LYS A 421 -8.62 7.60 -9.33
N GLY A 422 -8.34 6.32 -9.04
CA GLY A 422 -9.03 5.52 -8.03
C GLY A 422 -10.51 5.18 -8.31
N ASN A 423 -11.06 5.56 -9.46
CA ASN A 423 -12.50 5.37 -9.69
C ASN A 423 -12.85 3.92 -9.99
N VAL A 424 -13.91 3.40 -9.36
CA VAL A 424 -14.32 2.00 -9.54
C VAL A 424 -15.15 1.81 -10.82
N HIS A 425 -14.64 1.03 -11.76
CA HIS A 425 -15.37 0.58 -12.95
C HIS A 425 -15.96 -0.80 -12.71
N LEU A 426 -17.29 -0.91 -12.65
CA LEU A 426 -18.03 -2.14 -12.38
C LEU A 426 -18.82 -2.61 -13.62
N VAL A 427 -18.70 -3.88 -13.96
CA VAL A 427 -19.51 -4.54 -15.01
C VAL A 427 -20.15 -5.83 -14.50
N TRP A 428 -21.34 -6.16 -15.00
CA TRP A 428 -22.01 -7.42 -14.71
C TRP A 428 -22.91 -7.88 -15.85
N VAL A 429 -23.26 -9.18 -15.85
CA VAL A 429 -24.31 -9.74 -16.70
C VAL A 429 -25.60 -9.83 -15.91
N ALA A 430 -26.73 -9.39 -16.48
CA ALA A 430 -28.05 -9.72 -15.96
C ALA A 430 -28.85 -10.51 -17.02
N GLN A 431 -29.40 -11.65 -16.60
CA GLN A 431 -30.21 -12.52 -17.44
C GLN A 431 -31.66 -12.56 -16.95
N ASN A 432 -32.59 -12.34 -17.87
CA ASN A 432 -34.03 -12.50 -17.67
C ASN A 432 -34.57 -13.57 -18.65
N ASP A 433 -35.82 -13.98 -18.51
CA ASP A 433 -36.46 -15.04 -19.35
C ASP A 433 -36.33 -14.83 -20.87
N THR A 434 -36.17 -13.59 -21.33
CA THR A 434 -36.13 -13.22 -22.76
C THR A 434 -34.80 -12.65 -23.23
N ASP A 435 -33.96 -12.14 -22.33
CA ASP A 435 -32.80 -11.33 -22.70
C ASP A 435 -31.59 -11.57 -21.79
N VAL A 436 -30.39 -11.46 -22.35
CA VAL A 436 -29.12 -11.41 -21.60
C VAL A 436 -28.46 -10.07 -21.90
N ILE A 437 -28.09 -9.31 -20.86
CA ILE A 437 -27.64 -7.93 -20.98
C ILE A 437 -26.34 -7.76 -20.18
N VAL A 438 -25.34 -7.11 -20.78
CA VAL A 438 -24.15 -6.62 -20.05
C VAL A 438 -24.41 -5.18 -19.63
N TYR A 439 -24.18 -4.89 -18.35
CA TYR A 439 -24.24 -3.57 -17.77
C TYR A 439 -22.85 -3.08 -17.38
N TYR A 440 -22.72 -1.76 -17.34
CA TYR A 440 -21.53 -1.02 -16.89
C TYR A 440 -21.99 0.12 -15.97
N ARG A 441 -21.21 0.38 -14.91
CA ARG A 441 -21.43 1.47 -13.95
C ARG A 441 -20.05 1.98 -13.48
N LYS A 442 -19.92 3.29 -13.25
CA LYS A 442 -18.73 3.90 -12.64
C LYS A 442 -19.09 4.47 -11.27
N GLY A 443 -18.26 4.23 -10.27
CA GLY A 443 -18.25 4.92 -8.97
C GLY A 443 -17.11 5.92 -8.94
N TRP A 444 -17.28 7.01 -8.19
CA TRP A 444 -16.23 8.01 -7.96
C TRP A 444 -15.48 7.73 -6.66
N VAL A 445 -14.39 8.46 -6.47
CA VAL A 445 -13.58 8.47 -5.24
C VAL A 445 -14.17 9.47 -4.24
N ASP A 446 -13.99 9.15 -2.96
CA ASP A 446 -14.49 9.79 -1.74
C ASP A 446 -13.32 9.69 -0.73
N THR A 447 -12.27 10.50 -0.95
CA THR A 447 -10.88 10.28 -0.48
C THR A 447 -10.70 10.23 1.04
N ASP A 448 -11.45 11.02 1.78
CA ASP A 448 -11.45 11.11 3.24
C ASP A 448 -12.66 10.43 3.91
N GLU A 449 -13.60 9.90 3.12
CA GLU A 449 -14.75 9.08 3.54
C GLU A 449 -15.83 9.85 4.33
N ASP A 450 -15.94 11.16 4.11
CA ASP A 450 -16.93 12.06 4.72
C ASP A 450 -18.37 11.85 4.17
N GLY A 451 -18.47 11.36 2.93
CA GLY A 451 -19.71 11.09 2.19
C GLY A 451 -19.98 12.00 0.99
N LEU A 452 -19.10 12.96 0.71
CA LEU A 452 -18.95 13.64 -0.57
C LEU A 452 -18.08 12.78 -1.51
N VAL A 453 -17.69 13.35 -2.65
CA VAL A 453 -16.74 12.74 -3.57
C VAL A 453 -15.78 13.84 -3.99
N ASP A 454 -14.52 13.52 -4.27
CA ASP A 454 -13.45 14.51 -4.52
C ASP A 454 -13.82 15.59 -5.56
N VAL A 455 -14.71 15.23 -6.51
CA VAL A 455 -15.24 16.12 -7.57
C VAL A 455 -16.43 16.99 -7.12
N GLU A 456 -17.27 16.54 -6.19
CA GLU A 456 -18.32 17.36 -5.58
C GLU A 456 -17.70 18.40 -4.63
N GLU A 457 -16.68 18.01 -3.88
CA GLU A 457 -15.88 18.89 -3.04
C GLU A 457 -15.17 19.96 -3.88
N THR A 458 -14.25 19.56 -4.77
CA THR A 458 -13.45 20.52 -5.56
C THR A 458 -14.25 21.34 -6.57
N GLU A 459 -15.31 20.80 -7.20
CA GLU A 459 -16.06 21.50 -8.25
C GLU A 459 -17.39 22.13 -7.76
N THR A 460 -17.96 21.71 -6.62
CA THR A 460 -19.30 22.15 -6.18
C THR A 460 -19.32 22.88 -4.84
N TYR A 461 -18.66 22.34 -3.80
CA TYR A 461 -18.80 22.83 -2.42
C TYR A 461 -17.59 23.64 -1.93
N GLY A 462 -16.38 23.28 -2.37
CA GLY A 462 -15.13 23.97 -2.07
C GLY A 462 -14.37 23.45 -0.85
N THR A 463 -14.81 22.33 -0.27
CA THR A 463 -14.19 21.58 0.83
C THR A 463 -12.91 20.86 0.36
N ASP A 464 -12.12 20.33 1.29
CA ASP A 464 -10.82 19.70 1.02
C ASP A 464 -10.92 18.16 0.98
N PRO A 465 -10.78 17.49 -0.19
CA PRO A 465 -10.93 16.02 -0.33
C PRO A 465 -9.99 15.12 0.45
N LEU A 466 -9.08 15.71 1.24
CA LEU A 466 -8.14 15.01 2.10
C LEU A 466 -8.48 15.19 3.59
N ASN A 467 -9.54 15.92 3.93
CA ASN A 467 -9.87 16.33 5.28
C ASN A 467 -11.40 16.33 5.49
N PRO A 468 -11.96 15.31 6.17
CA PRO A 468 -13.40 15.03 6.17
C PRO A 468 -14.23 15.97 7.05
N ASP A 469 -13.61 17.00 7.62
CA ASP A 469 -14.10 17.97 8.60
C ASP A 469 -13.32 19.28 8.36
N THR A 470 -13.80 20.12 7.44
CA THR A 470 -13.04 21.25 6.86
C THR A 470 -12.78 22.38 7.86
N ASP A 471 -13.65 22.59 8.86
CA ASP A 471 -13.46 23.65 9.87
C ASP A 471 -13.07 23.15 11.27
N GLY A 472 -13.10 21.84 11.51
CA GLY A 472 -12.54 21.16 12.67
C GLY A 472 -13.49 21.09 13.88
N ASP A 473 -14.80 21.10 13.63
CA ASP A 473 -15.85 21.17 14.66
C ASP A 473 -16.38 19.77 15.10
N MET A 474 -15.86 18.70 14.47
CA MET A 474 -16.23 17.29 14.61
C MET A 474 -17.51 16.85 13.88
N PHE A 475 -18.14 17.73 13.11
CA PHE A 475 -19.10 17.39 12.06
C PHE A 475 -18.32 17.06 10.77
N LEU A 476 -18.90 16.26 9.87
CA LEU A 476 -18.24 15.94 8.60
C LEU A 476 -18.94 16.71 7.48
N ASP A 477 -18.18 17.26 6.54
CA ASP A 477 -18.67 18.16 5.49
C ASP A 477 -19.89 17.56 4.72
N GLY A 478 -19.81 16.28 4.37
CA GLY A 478 -20.86 15.54 3.68
C GLY A 478 -22.09 15.27 4.53
N GLN A 479 -21.96 15.23 5.86
CA GLN A 479 -23.10 15.22 6.78
C GLN A 479 -23.73 16.61 6.88
N GLU A 480 -22.90 17.63 7.04
CA GLU A 480 -23.32 19.03 7.14
C GLU A 480 -24.12 19.48 5.92
N ILE A 481 -23.57 19.31 4.72
CA ILE A 481 -24.21 19.69 3.45
C ILE A 481 -25.53 18.94 3.24
N ASN A 482 -25.60 17.68 3.67
CA ASN A 482 -26.81 16.85 3.58
C ASN A 482 -27.90 17.29 4.60
N LEU A 483 -27.51 17.87 5.74
CA LEU A 483 -28.40 18.39 6.78
C LEU A 483 -28.74 19.88 6.60
N GLY A 484 -27.88 20.64 5.90
CA GLY A 484 -28.03 22.05 5.55
C GLY A 484 -27.18 23.03 6.38
N PHE A 485 -26.13 22.55 7.05
CA PHE A 485 -25.11 23.30 7.78
C PHE A 485 -24.04 23.88 6.81
N ASP A 486 -23.11 24.73 7.27
CA ASP A 486 -22.07 25.40 6.45
C ASP A 486 -20.66 24.91 6.87
N PRO A 487 -19.98 24.06 6.06
CA PRO A 487 -18.73 23.34 6.42
C PRO A 487 -17.47 24.24 6.43
N PHE A 488 -17.65 25.47 6.92
CA PHE A 488 -16.66 26.52 7.05
C PHE A 488 -16.96 27.49 8.23
N ASP A 489 -17.98 27.20 9.06
CA ASP A 489 -18.44 28.01 10.18
C ASP A 489 -18.73 27.11 11.41
N PRO A 490 -17.71 26.77 12.23
CA PRO A 490 -17.76 25.70 13.24
C PRO A 490 -18.56 26.04 14.53
N ASP A 491 -19.39 27.09 14.49
CA ASP A 491 -20.18 27.64 15.60
C ASP A 491 -21.22 28.62 15.01
N GLU A 492 -22.24 28.09 14.33
CA GLU A 492 -23.25 28.83 13.55
C GLU A 492 -24.06 29.85 14.38
N ASP A 493 -24.18 29.61 15.69
CA ASP A 493 -24.89 30.41 16.67
C ASP A 493 -23.98 31.46 17.37
N ASN A 494 -22.67 31.21 17.37
CA ASN A 494 -21.60 31.97 18.03
C ASN A 494 -21.70 31.91 19.58
N ASP A 495 -22.01 30.74 20.17
CA ASP A 495 -22.00 30.52 21.63
C ASP A 495 -20.78 29.85 22.24
N THR A 496 -19.83 29.43 21.41
CA THR A 496 -18.57 28.74 21.76
C THR A 496 -18.66 27.25 22.07
N MET A 497 -19.80 26.61 21.81
CA MET A 497 -19.86 25.16 21.53
C MET A 497 -19.69 24.94 20.01
N PHE A 498 -19.34 23.72 19.59
CA PHE A 498 -19.21 23.35 18.18
C PHE A 498 -20.47 22.64 17.70
N ASP A 499 -20.85 22.85 16.44
CA ASP A 499 -22.13 22.39 15.88
C ASP A 499 -22.20 20.86 15.79
N GLY A 500 -21.08 20.20 15.50
CA GLY A 500 -20.88 18.76 15.59
C GLY A 500 -21.12 18.23 17.00
N TYR A 501 -20.49 18.84 18.03
CA TYR A 501 -20.73 18.46 19.43
C TYR A 501 -22.20 18.63 19.82
N GLU A 502 -22.81 19.76 19.47
CA GLU A 502 -24.22 20.02 19.74
C GLU A 502 -25.14 19.00 19.06
N TYR A 503 -24.90 18.71 17.78
CA TYR A 503 -25.71 17.77 17.00
C TYR A 503 -25.65 16.35 17.58
N TYR A 504 -24.46 15.83 17.89
CA TYR A 504 -24.32 14.50 18.48
C TYR A 504 -24.87 14.43 19.91
N ASN A 505 -24.78 15.51 20.68
CA ASN A 505 -25.41 15.60 22.01
C ASN A 505 -26.90 15.97 21.96
N GLY A 506 -27.49 16.19 20.79
CA GLY A 506 -28.92 16.51 20.65
C GLY A 506 -29.32 17.88 21.22
N LEU A 507 -28.34 18.77 21.33
CA LEU A 507 -28.51 20.22 21.49
C LEU A 507 -28.93 20.83 20.14
N ASN A 508 -28.70 22.12 19.90
CA ASN A 508 -29.23 22.78 18.71
C ASN A 508 -28.31 23.92 18.21
N PRO A 509 -27.45 23.64 17.20
CA PRO A 509 -26.49 24.56 16.54
C PRO A 509 -26.94 25.99 16.16
N TYR A 510 -28.25 26.26 16.20
CA TYR A 510 -28.83 27.56 15.88
C TYR A 510 -29.43 28.32 17.08
N VAL A 511 -29.29 27.81 18.32
CA VAL A 511 -29.83 28.46 19.52
C VAL A 511 -28.96 28.21 20.76
N ASN A 512 -28.28 29.28 21.18
CA ASN A 512 -27.46 29.38 22.38
C ASN A 512 -28.12 28.71 23.59
N ASP A 513 -27.64 27.52 23.92
CA ASP A 513 -28.13 26.70 25.02
C ASP A 513 -27.05 26.25 26.01
N THR A 514 -25.82 26.77 25.91
CA THR A 514 -24.73 26.71 26.90
C THR A 514 -25.13 26.69 28.40
N LEU A 515 -26.18 27.43 28.79
CA LEU A 515 -26.69 27.53 30.17
C LEU A 515 -27.81 26.53 30.50
N GLY A 516 -28.00 25.54 29.64
CA GLY A 516 -28.80 24.34 29.83
C GLY A 516 -28.13 23.36 30.78
N ASP A 517 -28.88 22.30 31.05
CA ASP A 517 -28.57 21.15 31.91
C ASP A 517 -29.52 20.08 31.35
N ALA A 518 -29.07 19.43 30.28
CA ALA A 518 -29.96 18.71 29.36
C ALA A 518 -30.32 17.30 29.86
N ASP A 519 -29.43 16.65 30.61
CA ASP A 519 -29.63 15.35 31.24
C ASP A 519 -30.14 15.43 32.70
N ASN A 520 -29.92 16.56 33.40
CA ASN A 520 -30.27 16.84 34.80
C ASN A 520 -29.27 16.28 35.84
N ASP A 521 -27.97 16.13 35.50
CA ASP A 521 -26.91 15.73 36.44
C ASP A 521 -26.46 16.88 37.39
N SER A 522 -26.62 18.14 36.98
CA SER A 522 -26.24 19.43 37.61
C SER A 522 -24.94 20.10 37.12
N LEU A 523 -24.28 19.59 36.08
CA LEU A 523 -23.40 20.34 35.20
C LEU A 523 -24.23 21.21 34.25
N LEU A 524 -23.54 22.01 33.44
CA LEU A 524 -24.16 22.79 32.36
C LEU A 524 -23.61 22.27 31.02
N ASN A 525 -24.39 22.37 29.95
CA ASN A 525 -23.95 21.99 28.59
C ASN A 525 -22.53 22.50 28.25
N ILE A 526 -22.21 23.75 28.62
CA ILE A 526 -20.88 24.35 28.41
C ILE A 526 -19.80 23.87 29.40
N GLU A 527 -20.16 23.44 30.61
CA GLU A 527 -19.22 22.78 31.51
C GLU A 527 -18.86 21.38 30.99
N GLU A 528 -19.83 20.67 30.41
CA GLU A 528 -19.66 19.34 29.82
C GLU A 528 -18.83 19.38 28.53
N PHE A 529 -19.15 20.30 27.60
CA PHE A 529 -18.32 20.57 26.42
C PHE A 529 -16.84 20.85 26.80
N LEU A 530 -16.60 21.63 27.86
CA LEU A 530 -15.25 21.93 28.35
C LEU A 530 -14.58 20.77 29.10
N LEU A 531 -15.33 19.75 29.52
CA LEU A 531 -14.83 18.50 30.11
C LEU A 531 -14.69 17.38 29.06
N GLY A 532 -15.30 17.52 27.88
CA GLY A 532 -15.41 16.46 26.87
C GLY A 532 -16.54 15.47 27.14
N THR A 533 -17.37 15.70 28.15
CA THR A 533 -18.49 14.82 28.54
C THR A 533 -19.74 15.05 27.70
N SER A 534 -20.72 14.16 27.79
CA SER A 534 -21.88 14.15 26.92
C SER A 534 -23.11 14.84 27.53
N ALA A 535 -23.44 16.04 27.02
CA ALA A 535 -24.57 16.87 27.49
C ALA A 535 -25.98 16.25 27.45
N ASN A 536 -26.13 14.98 27.09
CA ASN A 536 -27.40 14.25 27.19
C ASN A 536 -27.34 12.96 28.02
N ASN A 537 -26.22 12.69 28.68
CA ASN A 537 -25.94 11.43 29.37
C ASN A 537 -25.12 11.63 30.66
N SER A 538 -25.81 11.54 31.80
CA SER A 538 -25.33 11.91 33.14
C SER A 538 -24.34 10.93 33.80
N ASP A 539 -23.63 10.17 32.97
CA ASP A 539 -22.80 9.00 33.30
C ASP A 539 -22.08 8.65 31.99
N THR A 540 -21.12 9.49 31.59
CA THR A 540 -20.54 9.50 30.23
C THR A 540 -19.79 8.21 29.89
N ASP A 541 -19.11 7.60 30.85
CA ASP A 541 -18.33 6.36 30.66
C ASP A 541 -19.08 5.07 31.04
N PHE A 542 -20.24 5.18 31.70
CA PHE A 542 -21.17 4.13 32.11
C PHE A 542 -20.74 3.31 33.34
N ASP A 543 -19.91 3.87 34.23
CA ASP A 543 -19.45 3.22 35.46
C ASP A 543 -20.48 3.23 36.63
N ASN A 544 -21.55 4.02 36.52
CA ASN A 544 -22.62 4.28 37.52
C ASN A 544 -22.28 5.32 38.62
N VAL A 545 -21.28 6.17 38.43
CA VAL A 545 -21.14 7.49 39.04
C VAL A 545 -21.74 8.51 38.05
N ASP A 546 -21.99 9.75 38.49
CA ASP A 546 -22.43 10.83 37.58
C ASP A 546 -21.30 11.84 37.41
N ASP A 547 -21.14 12.38 36.20
CA ASP A 547 -20.05 13.27 35.78
C ASP A 547 -19.87 14.47 36.76
N TYR A 548 -20.97 14.98 37.31
CA TYR A 548 -20.97 15.92 38.42
C TYR A 548 -20.26 15.39 39.68
N ASN A 549 -20.62 14.21 40.19
CA ASN A 549 -20.00 13.63 41.38
C ASN A 549 -18.54 13.28 41.16
N GLU A 550 -18.18 12.78 39.98
CA GLU A 550 -16.79 12.52 39.62
C GLU A 550 -15.98 13.80 39.69
N THR A 551 -16.33 14.79 38.88
CA THR A 551 -15.54 16.02 38.77
C THR A 551 -15.63 16.95 39.98
N ARG A 552 -16.64 16.81 40.85
CA ARG A 552 -16.90 17.72 42.00
C ARG A 552 -16.85 17.06 43.39
N VAL A 553 -16.91 15.73 43.51
CA VAL A 553 -16.94 15.00 44.80
C VAL A 553 -15.76 14.04 44.95
N TYR A 554 -15.50 13.17 43.98
CA TYR A 554 -14.45 12.15 44.05
C TYR A 554 -13.13 12.59 43.41
N PHE A 555 -13.21 13.48 42.42
CA PHE A 555 -12.13 13.95 41.56
C PHE A 555 -11.54 12.87 40.64
N SER A 556 -12.37 11.90 40.25
CA SER A 556 -12.19 10.98 39.12
C SER A 556 -12.36 11.68 37.76
N ASP A 557 -12.05 10.96 36.68
CA ASP A 557 -12.11 11.39 35.28
C ASP A 557 -13.38 10.82 34.59
N PRO A 558 -14.42 11.63 34.32
CA PRO A 558 -15.74 11.17 33.84
C PRO A 558 -15.76 10.63 32.40
N LEU A 559 -14.59 10.45 31.80
CA LEU A 559 -14.40 9.86 30.48
C LEU A 559 -13.74 8.47 30.58
N ASN A 560 -13.46 7.97 31.79
CA ASN A 560 -12.63 6.81 32.01
C ASN A 560 -13.04 6.04 33.27
N VAL A 561 -13.73 4.91 33.04
CA VAL A 561 -14.31 4.03 34.06
C VAL A 561 -13.37 3.53 35.16
N ASP A 562 -12.06 3.68 34.99
CA ASP A 562 -10.96 3.24 35.88
C ASP A 562 -9.92 4.38 35.94
N SER A 563 -10.20 5.39 36.78
CA SER A 563 -9.51 6.69 36.77
C SER A 563 -8.04 6.65 37.16
N ASP A 564 -7.62 5.66 37.95
CA ASP A 564 -6.25 5.51 38.38
C ASP A 564 -5.50 4.34 37.72
N GLY A 565 -6.21 3.51 36.94
CA GLY A 565 -5.65 2.46 36.08
C GLY A 565 -5.34 1.16 36.80
N ASP A 566 -6.00 0.91 37.94
CA ASP A 566 -5.83 -0.27 38.79
C ASP A 566 -6.60 -1.50 38.27
N LYS A 567 -7.68 -1.29 37.48
CA LYS A 567 -8.66 -2.28 36.95
C LYS A 567 -9.86 -2.59 37.86
N ILE A 568 -10.19 -1.73 38.80
CA ILE A 568 -11.52 -1.66 39.41
C ILE A 568 -12.24 -0.46 38.83
N ASP A 569 -13.50 -0.63 38.42
CA ASP A 569 -14.30 0.50 37.94
C ASP A 569 -14.57 1.48 39.11
N ASP A 570 -14.43 2.79 38.91
CA ASP A 570 -14.60 3.84 39.94
C ASP A 570 -15.95 3.71 40.70
N GLY A 571 -17.00 3.33 39.98
CA GLY A 571 -18.33 3.08 40.51
C GLY A 571 -18.42 1.84 41.39
N ILE A 572 -17.59 0.81 41.19
CA ILE A 572 -17.45 -0.33 42.10
C ILE A 572 -16.75 0.14 43.38
N GLU A 573 -15.68 0.92 43.25
CA GLU A 573 -14.95 1.48 44.37
C GLU A 573 -15.83 2.35 45.27
N VAL A 574 -16.53 3.31 44.69
CA VAL A 574 -17.40 4.25 45.42
C VAL A 574 -18.64 3.56 46.00
N ASN A 575 -19.30 2.68 45.23
CA ASN A 575 -20.62 2.15 45.62
C ASN A 575 -20.57 0.82 46.39
N GLU A 576 -19.56 -0.04 46.17
CA GLU A 576 -19.47 -1.36 46.80
C GLU A 576 -18.33 -1.49 47.82
N LEU A 577 -17.12 -1.02 47.49
CA LEU A 577 -15.91 -1.26 48.28
C LEU A 577 -15.68 -0.19 49.36
N GLY A 578 -15.89 1.07 49.01
CA GLY A 578 -15.50 2.24 49.79
C GLY A 578 -14.02 2.59 49.70
N SER A 579 -13.34 2.14 48.64
CA SER A 579 -11.98 2.54 48.25
C SER A 579 -11.97 3.93 47.60
N ASN A 580 -10.85 4.37 47.03
CA ASN A 580 -10.65 5.72 46.52
C ASN A 580 -10.25 5.73 45.04
N PRO A 581 -11.14 6.13 44.11
CA PRO A 581 -10.97 6.05 42.64
C PRO A 581 -10.00 7.06 42.03
N THR A 582 -8.91 7.32 42.74
CA THR A 582 -7.81 8.22 42.37
C THR A 582 -6.49 7.76 43.00
N SER A 583 -6.45 6.52 43.51
CA SER A 583 -5.38 5.94 44.31
C SER A 583 -5.43 4.41 44.31
N ILE A 584 -4.71 3.81 43.35
CA ILE A 584 -4.40 2.37 43.15
C ILE A 584 -3.98 1.54 44.38
N ASP A 585 -3.80 2.18 45.54
CA ASP A 585 -3.45 1.65 46.87
C ASP A 585 -4.19 2.54 47.90
N THR A 586 -5.44 2.19 48.23
CA THR A 586 -6.33 2.97 49.12
C THR A 586 -5.78 3.05 50.54
N ASP A 587 -5.26 1.93 51.04
CA ASP A 587 -4.87 1.73 52.43
C ASP A 587 -3.41 2.15 52.71
N ASN A 588 -2.60 2.28 51.65
CA ASN A 588 -1.19 2.64 51.63
C ASN A 588 -0.27 1.55 52.22
N ASP A 589 -0.57 0.26 51.99
CA ASP A 589 0.31 -0.87 52.37
C ASP A 589 1.26 -1.39 51.31
N THR A 590 1.20 -0.87 50.08
CA THR A 590 1.98 -1.27 48.89
C THR A 590 1.52 -2.50 48.13
N MET A 591 0.37 -3.09 48.47
CA MET A 591 -0.43 -3.87 47.53
C MET A 591 -1.35 -2.94 46.73
N LEU A 592 -2.00 -3.46 45.67
CA LEU A 592 -2.93 -2.69 44.84
C LEU A 592 -4.36 -3.19 45.05
N ASP A 593 -5.33 -2.27 45.02
CA ASP A 593 -6.72 -2.54 45.37
C ASP A 593 -7.32 -3.68 44.52
N TRP A 594 -7.03 -3.74 43.21
CA TRP A 594 -7.48 -4.82 42.30
C TRP A 594 -7.00 -6.21 42.74
N TYR A 595 -5.79 -6.30 43.30
CA TYR A 595 -5.22 -7.57 43.73
C TYR A 595 -5.95 -8.07 44.98
N GLU A 596 -6.16 -7.17 45.94
CA GLU A 596 -6.96 -7.45 47.13
C GLU A 596 -8.44 -7.71 46.80
N TYR A 597 -9.00 -7.05 45.80
CA TYR A 597 -10.35 -7.30 45.28
C TYR A 597 -10.47 -8.70 44.65
N VAL A 598 -9.50 -9.13 43.84
CA VAL A 598 -9.45 -10.51 43.31
C VAL A 598 -9.36 -11.54 44.44
N TYR A 599 -8.59 -11.25 45.49
CA TYR A 599 -8.35 -12.15 46.62
C TYR A 599 -9.16 -11.82 47.89
N HIS A 600 -10.26 -11.06 47.80
CA HIS A 600 -11.13 -10.60 48.91
C HIS A 600 -11.66 -11.69 49.87
N SER A 601 -11.45 -12.96 49.54
CA SER A 601 -11.70 -14.10 50.43
C SER A 601 -10.66 -14.27 51.54
N VAL A 602 -9.47 -13.66 51.38
CA VAL A 602 -8.31 -13.71 52.27
C VAL A 602 -7.65 -12.34 52.51
N MET A 603 -7.93 -11.32 51.69
CA MET A 603 -7.43 -9.93 51.78
C MET A 603 -8.55 -8.91 52.04
N ASP A 604 -8.21 -7.67 52.47
CA ASP A 604 -9.14 -6.58 52.80
C ASP A 604 -8.57 -5.20 52.42
N ILE A 605 -9.00 -4.66 51.26
CA ILE A 605 -8.64 -3.37 50.61
C ILE A 605 -8.59 -2.16 51.57
N LEU A 606 -9.26 -2.24 52.72
CA LEU A 606 -9.30 -1.15 53.71
C LEU A 606 -8.34 -1.36 54.89
N SER A 607 -7.47 -2.37 54.86
CA SER A 607 -6.54 -2.65 55.96
C SER A 607 -5.28 -3.46 55.63
N ASN A 608 -4.13 -2.86 55.95
CA ASN A 608 -2.80 -3.40 55.80
C ASN A 608 -2.65 -4.84 56.30
N ASP A 609 -2.56 -5.77 55.36
CA ASP A 609 -2.46 -7.20 55.62
C ASP A 609 -1.26 -7.89 54.94
N THR A 610 -0.40 -7.13 54.24
CA THR A 610 0.93 -7.51 53.69
C THR A 610 1.72 -8.64 54.37
N ALA A 611 1.62 -8.76 55.70
CA ALA A 611 2.34 -9.73 56.54
C ALA A 611 1.54 -11.00 56.90
N ALA A 612 0.37 -11.21 56.30
CA ALA A 612 -0.39 -12.44 56.39
C ALA A 612 0.21 -13.55 55.50
N ASP A 613 -0.13 -14.79 55.83
CA ASP A 613 0.25 -16.04 55.17
C ASP A 613 -1.01 -16.93 55.28
N PRO A 614 -1.99 -16.76 54.36
CA PRO A 614 -3.33 -17.34 54.51
C PRO A 614 -3.33 -18.84 54.20
N ASP A 615 -2.44 -19.21 53.31
CA ASP A 615 -2.18 -20.52 52.76
C ASP A 615 -1.31 -21.40 53.71
N GLY A 616 -0.27 -20.83 54.32
CA GLY A 616 0.67 -21.47 55.24
C GLY A 616 1.89 -22.15 54.60
N ASP A 617 2.37 -21.75 53.43
CA ASP A 617 3.58 -22.30 52.79
C ASP A 617 4.86 -21.64 53.36
N GLY A 618 4.78 -20.35 53.67
CA GLY A 618 5.83 -19.53 54.25
C GLY A 618 6.12 -18.23 53.49
N LEU A 619 5.52 -18.04 52.31
CA LEU A 619 5.45 -16.75 51.61
C LEU A 619 4.37 -15.88 52.30
N ILE A 620 4.44 -14.56 52.15
CA ILE A 620 3.46 -13.63 52.72
C ILE A 620 2.81 -12.82 51.61
N ASN A 621 1.58 -12.33 51.85
CA ASN A 621 0.77 -11.53 50.92
C ASN A 621 1.59 -10.55 50.06
N LEU A 622 2.48 -9.75 50.67
CA LEU A 622 3.32 -8.78 49.94
C LEU A 622 4.33 -9.43 48.97
N TYR A 623 4.88 -10.59 49.32
CA TYR A 623 5.75 -11.35 48.40
C TYR A 623 4.93 -12.09 47.34
N GLU A 624 3.77 -12.62 47.70
CA GLU A 624 2.87 -13.26 46.73
C GLU A 624 2.40 -12.26 45.67
N PHE A 625 2.09 -11.03 46.07
CA PHE A 625 1.82 -9.91 45.17
C PHE A 625 3.03 -9.61 44.26
N GLN A 626 4.24 -9.48 44.82
CA GLN A 626 5.47 -9.21 44.07
C GLN A 626 5.84 -10.30 43.06
N TRP A 627 5.49 -11.57 43.33
CA TRP A 627 5.74 -12.71 42.44
C TRP A 627 4.51 -13.13 41.64
N SER A 628 3.39 -12.41 41.79
CA SER A 628 2.08 -12.71 41.18
C SER A 628 1.54 -14.13 41.47
N THR A 629 1.94 -14.73 42.60
CA THR A 629 1.47 -16.03 43.05
C THR A 629 0.12 -15.94 43.75
N PHE A 630 -0.46 -17.09 44.10
CA PHE A 630 -1.83 -17.20 44.62
C PHE A 630 -1.88 -17.30 46.16
N PRO A 631 -2.39 -16.27 46.90
CA PRO A 631 -2.49 -16.22 48.38
C PRO A 631 -3.35 -17.28 49.07
N ASN A 632 -3.80 -18.29 48.32
CA ASN A 632 -4.60 -19.41 48.75
C ASN A 632 -4.14 -20.77 48.18
N GLN A 633 -2.97 -20.83 47.52
CA GLN A 633 -2.39 -22.05 46.95
C GLN A 633 -0.85 -22.10 47.05
N LYS A 634 -0.34 -23.04 47.85
CA LYS A 634 1.09 -23.32 48.12
C LYS A 634 2.03 -23.50 46.93
N ASP A 635 1.48 -23.83 45.78
CA ASP A 635 2.14 -24.47 44.65
C ASP A 635 1.33 -23.98 43.46
N SER A 636 1.68 -22.77 43.01
CA SER A 636 0.88 -21.94 42.13
C SER A 636 0.82 -22.51 40.71
N ASP A 637 1.87 -23.19 40.26
CA ASP A 637 1.92 -23.80 38.94
C ASP A 637 1.60 -25.31 38.94
N LEU A 638 1.78 -26.04 40.04
CA LEU A 638 1.63 -27.50 40.20
C LEU A 638 2.78 -28.32 39.57
N ASP A 639 4.02 -27.89 39.72
CA ASP A 639 5.23 -28.63 39.35
C ASP A 639 5.73 -29.59 40.45
N GLY A 640 5.50 -29.24 41.72
CA GLY A 640 5.85 -30.00 42.92
C GLY A 640 6.81 -29.33 43.91
N LEU A 641 7.28 -28.11 43.63
CA LEU A 641 7.82 -27.17 44.61
C LEU A 641 6.66 -26.37 45.25
N THR A 642 6.98 -25.53 46.23
CA THR A 642 6.04 -24.55 46.77
C THR A 642 6.55 -23.15 46.47
N ASP A 643 5.67 -22.16 46.33
CA ASP A 643 6.02 -20.80 45.94
C ASP A 643 7.14 -20.22 46.83
N TYR A 644 7.09 -20.48 48.15
CA TYR A 644 8.17 -20.20 49.09
C TYR A 644 9.48 -20.94 48.78
N GLU A 645 9.44 -22.24 48.47
CA GLU A 645 10.64 -23.02 48.13
C GLU A 645 11.29 -22.52 46.83
N GLU A 646 10.49 -22.13 45.85
CA GLU A 646 10.95 -21.55 44.60
C GLU A 646 11.61 -20.20 44.81
N VAL A 647 10.87 -19.23 45.36
CA VAL A 647 11.36 -17.86 45.57
C VAL A 647 12.52 -17.79 46.57
N MET A 648 12.48 -18.57 47.65
CA MET A 648 13.39 -18.41 48.80
C MET A 648 14.48 -19.49 48.92
N ILE A 649 14.42 -20.59 48.15
CA ILE A 649 15.43 -21.66 48.21
C ILE A 649 16.11 -21.89 46.85
N TRP A 650 15.33 -22.02 45.76
CA TRP A 650 15.86 -22.44 44.46
C TRP A 650 16.13 -21.28 43.49
N GLY A 651 15.35 -20.20 43.56
CA GLY A 651 15.39 -19.08 42.61
C GLY A 651 14.58 -19.33 41.33
N THR A 652 13.73 -20.35 41.31
CA THR A 652 12.84 -20.70 40.19
C THR A 652 11.61 -19.78 40.16
N LYS A 653 10.84 -19.84 39.07
CA LYS A 653 9.68 -19.00 38.81
C LYS A 653 8.39 -19.70 39.23
N PRO A 654 7.70 -19.26 40.30
CA PRO A 654 6.53 -19.97 40.87
C PRO A 654 5.24 -19.96 40.03
N LEU A 655 5.32 -19.51 38.77
CA LEU A 655 4.22 -19.53 37.79
C LEU A 655 4.58 -20.31 36.52
N GLU A 656 5.81 -20.81 36.40
CA GLU A 656 6.34 -21.48 35.21
C GLU A 656 7.02 -22.80 35.57
N LYS A 657 6.41 -23.93 35.17
CA LYS A 657 6.90 -25.31 35.41
C LYS A 657 8.27 -25.67 34.83
N HIS A 658 8.92 -24.71 34.21
CA HIS A 658 10.01 -24.86 33.28
C HIS A 658 10.78 -23.53 33.29
N THR A 659 11.40 -23.15 34.42
CA THR A 659 12.02 -21.82 34.59
C THR A 659 13.00 -21.46 33.47
N ASP A 660 13.76 -22.45 32.99
CA ASP A 660 14.75 -22.35 31.92
C ASP A 660 14.24 -22.80 30.53
N SER A 661 12.98 -23.26 30.47
CA SER A 661 12.30 -23.76 29.27
C SER A 661 12.96 -24.94 28.54
N ASP A 662 13.80 -25.74 29.19
CA ASP A 662 14.40 -26.95 28.58
C ASP A 662 13.37 -28.09 28.38
N GLY A 663 12.28 -28.10 29.15
CA GLY A 663 11.20 -29.12 29.07
C GLY A 663 11.26 -30.23 30.14
N LEU A 664 12.27 -30.21 31.01
CA LEU A 664 12.28 -30.78 32.35
C LEU A 664 11.53 -29.81 33.29
N VAL A 665 10.92 -30.32 34.37
CA VAL A 665 10.20 -29.44 35.31
C VAL A 665 10.98 -29.30 36.59
N ASP A 666 11.06 -28.09 37.11
CA ASP A 666 12.00 -27.65 38.13
C ASP A 666 12.03 -28.58 39.37
N GLY A 667 10.85 -28.91 39.91
CA GLY A 667 10.63 -29.82 41.02
C GLY A 667 11.03 -31.27 40.73
N LYS A 668 11.06 -31.71 39.46
CA LYS A 668 11.66 -33.00 39.07
C LYS A 668 13.17 -32.92 38.90
N GLU A 669 13.74 -31.78 38.56
CA GLU A 669 15.18 -31.58 38.46
C GLU A 669 15.82 -31.60 39.84
N VAL A 670 15.24 -30.80 40.74
CA VAL A 670 15.53 -30.80 42.18
C VAL A 670 15.35 -32.21 42.77
N ALA A 671 14.24 -32.91 42.48
CA ALA A 671 14.01 -34.27 42.99
C ALA A 671 14.83 -35.38 42.30
N GLY A 672 15.30 -35.13 41.06
CA GLY A 672 16.09 -36.00 40.21
C GLY A 672 15.29 -36.95 39.30
N PHE A 673 15.88 -37.28 38.15
CA PHE A 673 15.38 -38.25 37.17
C PHE A 673 16.05 -39.62 37.32
N TYR A 674 15.26 -40.69 37.47
CA TYR A 674 15.81 -42.04 37.55
C TYR A 674 16.37 -42.50 36.17
N ARG A 675 17.70 -42.58 36.06
CA ARG A 675 18.47 -42.94 34.86
C ARG A 675 19.75 -43.73 35.23
N PRO A 676 19.65 -44.96 35.75
CA PRO A 676 20.79 -45.69 36.36
C PRO A 676 21.89 -46.17 35.39
N LEU A 677 21.89 -45.74 34.14
CA LEU A 677 22.91 -46.03 33.12
C LEU A 677 23.50 -44.77 32.47
N ASN A 678 22.95 -43.58 32.76
CA ASN A 678 23.51 -42.31 32.33
C ASN A 678 24.78 -42.01 33.19
N PRO A 679 25.86 -41.43 32.62
CA PRO A 679 27.10 -41.17 33.36
C PRO A 679 26.94 -40.28 34.59
N GLY A 680 26.10 -39.24 34.52
CA GLY A 680 25.76 -38.32 35.62
C GLY A 680 24.90 -38.90 36.74
N ALA A 681 24.52 -40.18 36.64
CA ALA A 681 23.66 -40.81 37.63
C ALA A 681 24.37 -41.02 38.97
N ASN A 682 23.83 -40.43 40.02
CA ASN A 682 24.34 -40.57 41.38
C ASN A 682 24.26 -42.02 41.91
N THR A 683 24.81 -42.29 43.10
CA THR A 683 24.86 -43.64 43.69
C THR A 683 23.50 -44.34 43.91
N THR A 684 22.38 -43.63 43.76
CA THR A 684 21.01 -44.16 43.84
C THR A 684 20.33 -44.33 42.47
N GLY A 685 21.01 -43.93 41.38
CA GLY A 685 20.53 -44.02 40.00
C GLY A 685 19.70 -42.83 39.53
N TYR A 686 19.82 -41.68 40.20
CA TYR A 686 19.15 -40.43 39.82
C TYR A 686 20.18 -39.43 39.27
N VAL A 687 19.85 -38.82 38.14
CA VAL A 687 20.51 -37.63 37.58
C VAL A 687 19.76 -36.41 38.09
N HIS A 688 20.46 -35.33 38.41
CA HIS A 688 19.88 -34.05 38.81
C HIS A 688 20.46 -32.98 37.88
N THR A 689 19.67 -31.95 37.64
CA THR A 689 19.96 -30.81 36.78
C THR A 689 19.68 -29.53 37.55
N ASN A 690 20.07 -28.39 37.00
CA ASN A 690 19.91 -27.09 37.63
C ASN A 690 18.77 -26.33 36.94
N PRO A 691 17.57 -26.20 37.55
CA PRO A 691 16.36 -25.68 36.90
C PRO A 691 16.41 -24.19 36.53
N LEU A 692 17.57 -23.55 36.66
CA LEU A 692 17.82 -22.16 36.26
C LEU A 692 18.59 -22.08 34.93
N PHE A 693 19.07 -23.19 34.39
CA PHE A 693 19.90 -23.23 33.20
C PHE A 693 19.54 -24.43 32.34
N THR A 694 19.09 -24.12 31.12
CA THR A 694 18.70 -25.07 30.07
C THR A 694 19.78 -26.11 29.72
N ASP A 695 21.02 -25.75 30.06
CA ASP A 695 22.27 -26.49 29.97
C ASP A 695 22.99 -26.26 31.31
N SER A 696 23.13 -27.32 32.11
CA SER A 696 23.60 -27.24 33.50
C SER A 696 25.12 -27.09 33.67
N ASP A 697 25.91 -27.39 32.63
CA ASP A 697 27.38 -27.33 32.70
C ASP A 697 28.05 -26.37 31.70
N PHE A 698 27.24 -25.73 30.85
CA PHE A 698 27.54 -24.65 29.92
C PHE A 698 28.42 -25.09 28.74
N ASP A 699 28.14 -26.26 28.16
CA ASP A 699 28.80 -26.76 26.96
C ASP A 699 28.07 -26.43 25.64
N GLY A 700 26.77 -26.09 25.69
CA GLY A 700 25.89 -25.82 24.56
C GLY A 700 24.85 -26.89 24.25
N LEU A 701 24.74 -27.96 25.05
CA LEU A 701 23.79 -29.05 24.90
C LEU A 701 22.76 -29.04 26.04
N ASN A 702 21.47 -29.08 25.71
CA ASN A 702 20.44 -29.02 26.75
C ASN A 702 20.36 -30.31 27.57
N ASP A 703 20.11 -30.17 28.87
CA ASP A 703 20.00 -31.27 29.84
C ASP A 703 18.98 -32.34 29.42
N ASN A 704 17.84 -31.93 28.83
CA ASN A 704 16.84 -32.85 28.30
C ASN A 704 17.35 -33.80 27.19
N VAL A 705 18.36 -33.37 26.41
CA VAL A 705 18.96 -34.14 25.31
C VAL A 705 19.87 -35.20 25.89
N GLU A 706 20.73 -34.81 26.83
CA GLU A 706 21.71 -35.71 27.46
C GLU A 706 21.06 -36.77 28.35
N ILE A 707 20.00 -36.40 29.09
CA ILE A 707 19.22 -37.32 29.92
C ILE A 707 18.42 -38.35 29.09
N ASN A 708 18.32 -38.14 27.77
CA ASN A 708 17.70 -39.08 26.86
C ASN A 708 18.50 -40.40 26.76
N ASN A 709 17.81 -41.52 26.55
CA ASN A 709 18.46 -42.84 26.57
C ASN A 709 19.32 -43.13 25.33
N ASP A 710 19.10 -42.38 24.24
CA ASP A 710 19.83 -42.56 22.98
C ASP A 710 21.15 -41.77 22.96
N VAL A 711 21.20 -40.60 23.63
CA VAL A 711 22.40 -39.76 23.80
C VAL A 711 23.14 -40.18 25.06
N ALA A 712 22.53 -40.00 26.25
CA ALA A 712 23.02 -40.47 27.55
C ALA A 712 24.43 -39.95 27.95
N LEU A 713 24.65 -38.65 27.83
CA LEU A 713 25.85 -37.91 28.28
C LEU A 713 25.66 -37.41 29.74
N ASP A 714 26.64 -36.74 30.34
CA ASP A 714 26.59 -36.25 31.73
C ASP A 714 26.23 -34.75 31.80
N PRO A 715 24.96 -34.36 32.09
CA PRO A 715 24.49 -32.96 32.09
C PRO A 715 24.98 -32.15 33.30
N ASN A 716 26.18 -32.44 33.78
CA ASN A 716 26.89 -31.77 34.87
C ASN A 716 28.42 -31.79 34.61
N ASN A 717 28.86 -32.19 33.41
CA ASN A 717 30.24 -32.36 32.99
C ASN A 717 30.36 -32.34 31.44
N ASN A 718 30.64 -31.15 30.90
CA ASN A 718 30.90 -30.76 29.50
C ASN A 718 31.95 -31.53 28.66
N ASP A 719 32.44 -32.68 29.13
CA ASP A 719 33.43 -33.55 28.51
C ASP A 719 33.26 -34.95 29.15
N THR A 720 32.22 -35.68 28.75
CA THR A 720 31.76 -36.94 29.39
C THR A 720 32.85 -38.00 29.46
N ASP A 721 33.78 -38.03 28.50
CA ASP A 721 34.82 -39.06 28.42
C ASP A 721 36.23 -38.60 28.84
N GLY A 722 36.41 -37.29 29.00
CA GLY A 722 37.61 -36.66 29.53
C GLY A 722 38.71 -36.46 28.49
N ASP A 723 38.36 -36.19 27.23
CA ASP A 723 39.29 -35.95 26.14
C ASP A 723 39.47 -34.50 25.70
N ALA A 724 38.68 -33.57 26.23
CA ALA A 724 38.69 -32.14 25.97
C ALA A 724 38.22 -31.71 24.57
N MET A 725 37.43 -32.53 23.88
CA MET A 725 36.31 -32.03 23.05
C MET A 725 35.11 -31.72 23.96
N LEU A 726 34.14 -30.94 23.47
CA LEU A 726 32.88 -30.67 24.19
C LEU A 726 31.80 -31.65 23.73
N ASP A 727 30.99 -32.13 24.67
CA ASP A 727 29.88 -33.05 24.42
C ASP A 727 28.89 -32.50 23.36
N SER A 728 28.66 -31.20 23.33
CA SER A 728 27.86 -30.45 22.34
C SER A 728 28.44 -30.47 20.92
N TYR A 729 29.75 -30.28 20.78
CA TYR A 729 30.47 -30.34 19.49
C TYR A 729 30.42 -31.77 18.94
N GLU A 730 30.65 -32.75 19.81
CA GLU A 730 30.56 -34.16 19.45
C GLU A 730 29.14 -34.56 19.06
N TYR A 731 28.13 -34.07 19.79
CA TYR A 731 26.72 -34.28 19.46
C TYR A 731 26.35 -33.69 18.09
N LEU A 732 26.79 -32.45 17.80
CA LEU A 732 26.46 -31.78 16.53
C LEU A 732 27.03 -32.52 15.32
N PHE A 733 28.31 -32.90 15.37
CA PHE A 733 28.98 -33.58 14.26
C PHE A 733 28.84 -35.11 14.27
N GLY A 734 28.23 -35.68 15.32
CA GLY A 734 27.98 -37.13 15.43
C GLY A 734 29.24 -37.95 15.75
N LEU A 735 30.17 -37.35 16.52
CA LEU A 735 31.29 -38.05 17.17
C LEU A 735 30.77 -38.87 18.37
N ASP A 736 31.65 -39.63 19.04
CA ASP A 736 31.26 -40.52 20.14
C ASP A 736 31.89 -40.03 21.45
N GLY A 737 31.24 -39.09 22.14
CA GLY A 737 31.62 -38.48 23.45
C GLY A 737 31.63 -39.44 24.66
N LYS A 738 31.97 -40.69 24.39
CA LYS A 738 32.22 -41.82 25.29
C LYS A 738 33.49 -42.59 24.85
N ASN A 739 34.22 -42.09 23.86
CA ASN A 739 35.31 -42.71 23.15
C ASN A 739 36.42 -41.71 22.71
N GLN A 740 37.13 -41.15 23.71
CA GLN A 740 38.44 -40.46 23.75
C GLN A 740 39.53 -40.74 22.68
N SER A 741 39.38 -41.79 21.88
CA SER A 741 40.30 -42.20 20.82
C SER A 741 39.98 -41.60 19.44
N ASP A 742 38.79 -41.03 19.21
CA ASP A 742 38.39 -40.47 17.92
C ASP A 742 38.91 -39.05 17.68
N LYS A 743 39.14 -38.24 18.72
CA LYS A 743 39.80 -36.91 18.60
C LYS A 743 41.15 -36.87 17.87
N LEU A 744 41.80 -38.04 17.74
CA LEU A 744 43.09 -38.25 17.07
C LEU A 744 42.94 -38.66 15.60
N LEU A 745 41.70 -38.72 15.11
CA LEU A 745 41.37 -38.91 13.71
C LEU A 745 41.43 -37.56 12.98
N ASP A 746 41.45 -37.68 11.67
CA ASP A 746 41.57 -36.66 10.63
C ASP A 746 40.67 -37.29 9.55
N TYR A 747 39.43 -36.81 9.48
CA TYR A 747 38.31 -37.56 8.90
C TYR A 747 38.03 -37.17 7.43
N ASP A 748 38.38 -35.95 7.07
CA ASP A 748 38.25 -35.31 5.76
C ASP A 748 39.59 -35.30 4.97
N GLU A 749 40.72 -35.50 5.65
CA GLU A 749 42.11 -35.52 5.15
C GLU A 749 42.67 -34.12 4.78
N ASP A 750 42.34 -33.02 5.49
CA ASP A 750 43.00 -31.70 5.33
C ASP A 750 44.37 -31.59 6.04
N GLY A 751 44.51 -32.26 7.18
CA GLY A 751 45.71 -32.25 8.02
C GLY A 751 45.53 -31.62 9.41
N LEU A 752 44.34 -31.13 9.73
CA LEU A 752 43.84 -30.96 11.08
C LEU A 752 43.45 -32.34 11.66
N THR A 753 42.83 -32.33 12.83
CA THR A 753 42.32 -33.53 13.50
C THR A 753 41.06 -33.12 14.23
N ASN A 754 40.16 -34.05 14.55
CA ASN A 754 38.90 -33.76 15.26
C ASN A 754 39.08 -32.83 16.48
N TYR A 755 40.19 -32.99 17.23
CA TYR A 755 40.57 -32.10 18.35
C TYR A 755 41.02 -30.68 17.97
N ASN A 756 41.67 -30.51 16.82
CA ASN A 756 42.07 -29.19 16.32
C ASN A 756 40.86 -28.46 15.75
N GLU A 757 40.02 -29.17 15.00
CA GLU A 757 38.75 -28.65 14.44
C GLU A 757 37.81 -28.23 15.59
N SER A 758 37.74 -28.99 16.69
CA SER A 758 36.98 -28.58 17.89
C SER A 758 37.52 -27.34 18.61
N LEU A 759 38.80 -26.98 18.40
CA LEU A 759 39.37 -25.73 18.89
C LEU A 759 39.16 -24.54 17.95
N LEU A 760 38.81 -24.80 16.69
CA LEU A 760 38.50 -23.80 15.65
C LEU A 760 36.98 -23.65 15.45
N TRP A 761 36.18 -24.57 15.99
CA TRP A 761 34.73 -24.70 15.75
C TRP A 761 34.40 -25.01 14.28
N THR A 762 35.22 -25.86 13.65
CA THR A 762 35.05 -26.26 12.24
C THR A 762 34.52 -27.68 12.10
N ASN A 763 34.20 -28.12 10.89
CA ASN A 763 33.46 -29.36 10.64
C ASN A 763 34.42 -30.53 10.35
N PRO A 764 34.53 -31.55 11.23
CA PRO A 764 35.50 -32.64 11.10
C PRO A 764 35.25 -33.59 9.92
N PHE A 765 34.30 -33.28 9.03
CA PHE A 765 34.01 -34.01 7.80
C PHE A 765 34.05 -33.14 6.54
N SER A 766 34.47 -31.87 6.64
CA SER A 766 34.59 -30.92 5.54
C SER A 766 35.94 -30.21 5.58
N LYS A 767 36.63 -30.16 4.44
CA LYS A 767 37.93 -29.48 4.29
C LYS A 767 37.85 -27.96 4.34
N ASP A 768 36.65 -27.48 4.04
CA ASP A 768 36.20 -26.14 3.72
C ASP A 768 34.88 -26.09 4.48
N SER A 769 34.92 -25.54 5.69
CA SER A 769 33.88 -25.75 6.70
C SER A 769 32.70 -24.79 6.57
N ASP A 770 32.93 -23.57 6.08
CA ASP A 770 31.91 -22.55 5.82
C ASP A 770 31.51 -22.45 4.34
N GLY A 771 32.32 -22.95 3.40
CA GLY A 771 32.00 -23.05 1.99
C GLY A 771 32.50 -21.89 1.13
N ASP A 772 33.41 -21.04 1.62
CA ASP A 772 33.92 -19.86 0.91
C ASP A 772 34.85 -20.23 -0.28
N GLY A 773 35.56 -21.36 -0.18
CA GLY A 773 36.47 -21.88 -1.21
C GLY A 773 37.95 -21.97 -0.82
N PHE A 774 38.33 -21.60 0.41
CA PHE A 774 39.57 -22.02 1.06
C PHE A 774 39.38 -23.32 1.87
N ASP A 775 40.48 -24.04 2.11
CA ASP A 775 40.48 -25.16 3.07
C ASP A 775 40.79 -24.60 4.48
N ASP A 776 40.20 -25.13 5.57
CA ASP A 776 40.34 -24.66 6.97
C ASP A 776 41.81 -24.37 7.39
N LEU A 777 42.72 -25.23 6.95
CA LEU A 777 44.16 -25.12 7.22
C LEU A 777 44.87 -24.03 6.39
N GLU A 778 44.35 -23.71 5.20
CA GLU A 778 44.83 -22.60 4.37
C GLU A 778 44.44 -21.25 5.00
N GLU A 779 43.20 -21.12 5.48
CA GLU A 779 42.67 -19.93 6.18
C GLU A 779 43.45 -19.60 7.46
N LEU A 780 43.65 -20.61 8.32
CA LEU A 780 44.50 -20.49 9.51
C LEU A 780 45.94 -20.06 9.16
N SER A 781 46.39 -20.31 7.92
CA SER A 781 47.71 -19.87 7.42
C SER A 781 47.71 -18.44 6.86
N LEU A 782 46.56 -17.94 6.42
CA LEU A 782 46.31 -16.57 5.97
C LEU A 782 46.03 -15.62 7.14
N GLY A 783 45.42 -16.13 8.22
CA GLY A 783 45.05 -15.38 9.42
C GLY A 783 43.58 -14.95 9.47
N ILE A 784 42.76 -15.53 8.60
CA ILE A 784 41.30 -15.44 8.54
C ILE A 784 40.65 -16.61 9.31
N ASN A 785 39.32 -16.67 9.42
CA ASN A 785 38.62 -17.51 10.38
C ASN A 785 37.84 -18.68 9.73
N PRO A 786 38.32 -19.94 9.82
CA PRO A 786 37.78 -21.11 9.09
C PRO A 786 36.40 -21.63 9.51
N ALA A 787 35.66 -20.85 10.27
CA ALA A 787 34.28 -21.11 10.65
C ALA A 787 33.31 -20.00 10.17
N LEU A 788 33.82 -19.00 9.44
CA LEU A 788 33.10 -17.84 8.94
C LEU A 788 33.60 -17.49 7.53
N ALA A 789 32.78 -17.76 6.53
CA ALA A 789 33.10 -17.42 5.13
C ALA A 789 33.34 -15.92 4.89
N ASP A 790 32.95 -15.08 5.84
CA ASP A 790 33.16 -13.63 5.91
C ASP A 790 33.76 -13.36 7.31
N THR A 791 35.07 -13.10 7.37
CA THR A 791 35.83 -13.03 8.62
C THR A 791 35.58 -11.75 9.42
N ASP A 792 35.27 -10.63 8.78
CA ASP A 792 35.05 -9.34 9.47
C ASP A 792 33.60 -8.85 9.51
N GLY A 793 32.71 -9.50 8.76
CA GLY A 793 31.26 -9.40 8.85
C GLY A 793 30.66 -8.27 7.99
N ASP A 794 31.31 -7.89 6.89
CA ASP A 794 30.90 -6.78 6.04
C ASP A 794 29.88 -7.18 4.95
N GLY A 795 29.83 -8.47 4.58
CA GLY A 795 28.99 -9.03 3.53
C GLY A 795 29.73 -9.64 2.33
N LEU A 796 31.05 -9.46 2.23
CA LEU A 796 31.93 -10.12 1.25
C LEU A 796 32.55 -11.39 1.87
N ASN A 797 32.85 -12.39 1.03
CA ASN A 797 33.57 -13.57 1.52
C ASN A 797 35.09 -13.43 1.34
N ASP A 798 35.85 -14.07 2.23
CA ASP A 798 37.31 -13.93 2.30
C ASP A 798 37.99 -14.32 0.97
N PHE A 799 37.46 -15.32 0.27
CA PHE A 799 37.88 -15.70 -1.08
C PHE A 799 37.64 -14.57 -2.10
N GLU A 800 36.45 -13.96 -2.12
CA GLU A 800 36.14 -12.87 -3.05
C GLU A 800 37.02 -11.64 -2.82
N GLU A 801 37.21 -11.27 -1.56
CA GLU A 801 38.08 -10.19 -1.14
C GLU A 801 39.53 -10.42 -1.56
N LEU A 802 40.15 -11.52 -1.12
CA LEU A 802 41.57 -11.74 -1.35
C LEU A 802 41.88 -12.01 -2.84
N ILE A 803 40.97 -12.66 -3.57
CA ILE A 803 41.21 -13.12 -4.95
C ILE A 803 40.71 -12.16 -6.03
N PHE A 804 39.59 -11.45 -5.83
CA PHE A 804 38.99 -10.58 -6.86
C PHE A 804 39.08 -9.09 -6.55
N LEU A 805 38.75 -8.66 -5.33
CA LEU A 805 38.69 -7.23 -4.96
C LEU A 805 40.05 -6.68 -4.50
N HIS A 806 40.85 -7.54 -3.88
CA HIS A 806 42.11 -7.23 -3.19
C HIS A 806 41.96 -6.27 -2.01
N THR A 807 40.79 -6.30 -1.38
CA THR A 807 40.45 -5.74 -0.06
C THR A 807 41.08 -6.57 1.07
N ASN A 808 40.77 -6.24 2.33
CA ASN A 808 41.34 -6.88 3.50
C ASN A 808 40.27 -7.50 4.41
N ALA A 809 40.01 -8.79 4.20
CA ALA A 809 39.14 -9.73 4.96
C ALA A 809 39.42 -9.92 6.47
N THR A 810 39.80 -8.85 7.14
CA THR A 810 39.95 -8.70 8.60
C THR A 810 39.61 -7.27 9.05
N ASN A 811 39.03 -6.45 8.17
CA ASN A 811 38.77 -5.03 8.28
C ASN A 811 37.77 -4.56 7.19
N SER A 812 36.49 -4.58 7.53
CA SER A 812 35.32 -4.23 6.70
C SER A 812 35.33 -2.89 5.93
N ASP A 813 36.30 -2.02 6.16
CA ASP A 813 36.44 -0.67 5.57
C ASP A 813 37.92 -0.50 5.22
N THR A 814 38.32 -0.99 4.04
CA THR A 814 39.72 -1.24 3.68
C THR A 814 40.55 0.04 3.57
N ASP A 815 39.96 1.16 3.14
CA ASP A 815 40.68 2.42 2.99
C ASP A 815 40.44 3.45 4.12
N GLY A 816 39.39 3.28 4.92
CA GLY A 816 39.13 3.97 6.17
C GLY A 816 38.30 5.25 6.03
N ASP A 817 37.38 5.29 5.07
CA ASP A 817 36.54 6.47 4.79
C ASP A 817 35.21 6.50 5.58
N GLY A 818 34.75 5.33 6.04
CA GLY A 818 33.54 5.12 6.83
C GLY A 818 32.41 4.37 6.12
N LEU A 819 32.53 4.10 4.82
CA LEU A 819 31.75 3.13 4.06
C LEU A 819 32.40 1.75 4.20
N ASN A 820 31.67 0.67 3.93
CA ASN A 820 32.22 -0.70 4.04
C ASN A 820 32.38 -1.30 2.64
N ASP A 821 33.37 -2.19 2.47
CA ASP A 821 33.81 -2.66 1.15
C ASP A 821 32.65 -3.29 0.35
N TYR A 822 31.75 -3.99 1.04
CA TYR A 822 30.50 -4.53 0.50
C TYR A 822 29.58 -3.45 -0.09
N LEU A 823 29.29 -2.38 0.66
CA LEU A 823 28.39 -1.30 0.23
C LEU A 823 28.97 -0.57 -0.98
N GLU A 824 30.27 -0.33 -0.98
CA GLU A 824 30.96 0.29 -2.12
C GLU A 824 30.81 -0.55 -3.40
N VAL A 825 31.13 -1.84 -3.33
CA VAL A 825 31.12 -2.73 -4.49
C VAL A 825 29.69 -3.05 -4.98
N HIS A 826 28.73 -3.24 -4.07
CA HIS A 826 27.39 -3.75 -4.42
C HIS A 826 26.27 -2.72 -4.45
N ILE A 827 26.40 -1.58 -3.73
CA ILE A 827 25.34 -0.56 -3.65
C ILE A 827 25.76 0.72 -4.37
N TYR A 828 26.88 1.33 -3.98
CA TYR A 828 27.27 2.66 -4.44
C TYR A 828 28.13 2.66 -5.72
N SER A 829 28.68 1.50 -6.11
CA SER A 829 29.61 1.37 -7.24
C SER A 829 30.89 2.23 -7.12
N SER A 830 31.23 2.62 -5.89
CA SER A 830 32.50 3.23 -5.52
C SER A 830 33.61 2.17 -5.40
N ASN A 831 34.78 2.54 -4.88
CA ASN A 831 35.99 1.73 -4.99
C ASN A 831 36.70 1.59 -3.62
N PRO A 832 36.67 0.40 -2.98
CA PRO A 832 37.09 0.13 -1.59
C PRO A 832 38.61 0.16 -1.34
N LEU A 833 39.32 0.93 -2.14
CA LEU A 833 40.76 1.14 -2.12
C LEU A 833 41.10 2.64 -2.30
N ILE A 834 40.09 3.52 -2.43
CA ILE A 834 40.20 4.96 -2.65
C ILE A 834 39.03 5.72 -1.96
N ILE A 835 39.35 6.29 -0.78
CA ILE A 835 38.62 7.27 0.06
C ILE A 835 37.90 8.47 -0.63
N ASP A 836 37.95 8.60 -1.95
CA ASP A 836 37.46 9.71 -2.79
C ASP A 836 37.42 9.14 -4.22
N SER A 837 36.35 8.41 -4.52
CA SER A 837 36.28 7.51 -5.68
C SER A 837 36.21 8.26 -7.01
N ASP A 838 35.52 9.40 -7.05
CA ASP A 838 35.30 10.17 -8.28
C ASP A 838 36.25 11.38 -8.43
N GLY A 839 36.89 11.83 -7.36
CA GLY A 839 37.83 12.95 -7.34
C GLY A 839 37.18 14.34 -7.21
N ASP A 840 35.97 14.45 -6.67
CA ASP A 840 35.35 15.73 -6.28
C ASP A 840 35.91 16.30 -4.95
N THR A 841 36.62 15.50 -4.14
CA THR A 841 37.20 15.87 -2.81
C THR A 841 36.27 15.82 -1.60
N LEU A 842 35.03 15.38 -1.76
CA LEU A 842 34.30 14.68 -0.72
C LEU A 842 34.93 13.28 -0.50
N ILE A 843 34.41 12.52 0.46
CA ILE A 843 34.83 11.13 0.71
C ILE A 843 33.57 10.28 0.74
N ASP A 844 33.63 9.09 0.16
CA ASP A 844 32.46 8.31 -0.24
C ASP A 844 31.48 8.05 0.92
N GLY A 845 32.00 7.71 2.10
CA GLY A 845 31.23 7.54 3.33
C GLY A 845 30.60 8.84 3.86
N VAL A 846 31.21 10.00 3.65
CA VAL A 846 30.61 11.30 4.00
C VAL A 846 29.50 11.68 3.04
N GLU A 847 29.70 11.43 1.75
CA GLU A 847 28.67 11.61 0.72
C GLU A 847 27.42 10.81 1.07
N VAL A 848 27.57 9.49 1.25
CA VAL A 848 26.46 8.59 1.60
C VAL A 848 25.77 8.98 2.91
N TYR A 849 26.53 9.21 3.99
CA TYR A 849 25.94 9.36 5.34
C TYR A 849 25.60 10.79 5.76
N LEU A 850 26.11 11.84 5.09
CA LEU A 850 25.90 13.23 5.48
C LEU A 850 25.24 14.10 4.41
N TYR A 851 25.61 13.93 3.14
CA TYR A 851 25.10 14.77 2.04
C TYR A 851 24.08 14.06 1.15
N HIS A 852 24.01 12.72 1.24
CA HIS A 852 23.16 11.84 0.43
C HIS A 852 23.43 11.94 -1.09
N THR A 853 24.66 12.31 -1.43
CA THR A 853 25.19 12.35 -2.81
C THR A 853 25.72 10.98 -3.25
N ASN A 854 26.03 10.85 -4.54
CA ASN A 854 26.52 9.61 -5.16
C ASN A 854 28.06 9.62 -5.29
N PRO A 855 28.79 8.83 -4.48
CA PRO A 855 30.26 8.84 -4.45
C PRO A 855 30.97 8.32 -5.70
N SER A 856 30.21 7.93 -6.72
CA SER A 856 30.73 7.57 -8.04
C SER A 856 30.50 8.66 -9.11
N SER A 857 29.94 9.82 -8.74
CA SER A 857 29.51 10.88 -9.64
C SER A 857 29.68 12.28 -9.03
N ARG A 858 30.65 13.04 -9.57
CA ARG A 858 31.08 14.38 -9.12
C ARG A 858 30.03 15.50 -9.29
N ASP A 859 28.82 15.10 -9.62
CA ASP A 859 27.64 15.84 -10.11
C ASP A 859 26.50 14.82 -9.96
N SER A 860 25.82 14.88 -8.81
CA SER A 860 24.85 13.86 -8.38
C SER A 860 23.49 13.99 -9.05
N ASP A 861 23.03 15.21 -9.28
CA ASP A 861 21.70 15.52 -9.83
C ASP A 861 21.71 15.76 -11.36
N ASN A 862 22.91 15.95 -11.95
CA ASN A 862 23.19 16.19 -13.37
C ASN A 862 22.82 17.61 -13.87
N ASP A 863 22.88 18.62 -13.00
CA ASP A 863 22.65 20.04 -13.34
C ASP A 863 23.86 20.76 -13.99
N LEU A 864 25.06 20.15 -13.92
CA LEU A 864 26.39 20.63 -14.35
C LEU A 864 27.22 21.42 -13.31
N LEU A 865 26.76 21.55 -12.08
CA LEU A 865 27.55 21.94 -10.92
C LEU A 865 28.20 20.68 -10.28
N GLU A 866 29.28 20.85 -9.50
CA GLU A 866 29.91 19.72 -8.79
C GLU A 866 29.45 19.75 -7.33
N ASP A 867 29.12 18.61 -6.72
CA ASP A 867 28.52 18.51 -5.37
C ASP A 867 29.32 19.30 -4.31
N ASN A 868 30.66 19.22 -4.36
CA ASN A 868 31.55 20.02 -3.53
C ASN A 868 31.38 21.56 -3.69
N VAL A 869 31.05 22.07 -4.88
CA VAL A 869 30.84 23.48 -5.20
C VAL A 869 29.50 23.92 -4.65
N GLU A 870 28.49 23.08 -4.77
CA GLU A 870 27.14 23.31 -4.25
C GLU A 870 27.13 23.46 -2.74
N LEU A 871 27.78 22.55 -2.02
CA LEU A 871 27.95 22.65 -0.58
C LEU A 871 28.69 23.95 -0.15
N ASP A 872 29.65 24.41 -0.97
CA ASP A 872 30.36 25.68 -0.79
C ASP A 872 29.50 26.92 -1.14
N PHE A 873 28.49 26.78 -2.01
CA PHE A 873 27.48 27.80 -2.38
C PHE A 873 26.21 27.76 -1.51
N HIS A 874 26.01 26.65 -0.80
CA HIS A 874 24.87 26.28 0.04
C HIS A 874 23.58 25.92 -0.72
N SER A 875 23.67 25.50 -1.98
CA SER A 875 22.64 24.71 -2.66
C SER A 875 22.58 23.27 -2.13
N ASP A 876 21.57 22.50 -2.55
CA ASP A 876 21.40 21.08 -2.21
C ASP A 876 21.81 20.21 -3.41
N PRO A 877 22.94 19.48 -3.33
CA PRO A 877 23.53 18.73 -4.45
C PRO A 877 22.74 17.48 -4.89
N THR A 878 21.50 17.36 -4.46
CA THR A 878 20.58 16.29 -4.86
C THR A 878 19.40 16.80 -5.69
N VAL A 879 19.31 18.11 -5.95
CA VAL A 879 18.19 18.75 -6.64
C VAL A 879 18.62 19.87 -7.60
N ILE A 880 18.29 19.68 -8.89
CA ILE A 880 18.61 20.58 -10.02
C ILE A 880 18.19 22.05 -9.80
N ASP A 881 17.20 22.27 -8.94
CA ASP A 881 16.56 23.56 -8.65
C ASP A 881 16.23 23.56 -7.14
N THR A 882 17.15 24.10 -6.34
CA THR A 882 17.13 24.01 -4.87
C THR A 882 15.93 24.75 -4.24
N ASP A 883 15.45 25.84 -4.84
CA ASP A 883 14.32 26.62 -4.31
C ASP A 883 12.99 26.45 -5.05
N SER A 884 13.01 25.71 -6.16
CA SER A 884 11.87 25.36 -7.01
C SER A 884 11.22 26.55 -7.73
N ASP A 885 11.98 27.60 -8.05
CA ASP A 885 11.49 28.75 -8.83
C ASP A 885 11.50 28.53 -10.36
N GLY A 886 12.19 27.48 -10.83
CA GLY A 886 12.25 27.06 -12.23
C GLY A 886 13.50 27.50 -13.00
N MET A 887 14.47 28.15 -12.34
CA MET A 887 15.87 28.21 -12.78
C MET A 887 16.65 27.03 -12.18
N ASN A 888 17.84 26.72 -12.70
CA ASN A 888 18.68 25.65 -12.15
C ASN A 888 19.94 26.20 -11.50
N ASP A 889 20.43 25.53 -10.46
CA ASP A 889 21.47 26.03 -9.56
C ASP A 889 22.77 26.41 -10.31
N TYR A 890 23.16 25.66 -11.35
CA TYR A 890 24.25 26.01 -12.26
C TYR A 890 24.05 27.34 -13.00
N PHE A 891 22.83 27.64 -13.48
CA PHE A 891 22.53 28.91 -14.16
C PHE A 891 22.62 30.08 -13.17
N GLU A 892 22.08 29.89 -11.98
CA GLU A 892 22.11 30.89 -10.91
C GLU A 892 23.54 31.14 -10.41
N TRP A 893 24.32 30.08 -10.21
CA TRP A 893 25.76 30.16 -9.90
C TRP A 893 26.55 30.89 -11.00
N LEU A 894 26.25 30.61 -12.28
CA LEU A 894 26.92 31.21 -13.43
C LEU A 894 26.68 32.72 -13.52
N TYR A 895 25.47 33.19 -13.19
CA TYR A 895 25.08 34.59 -13.23
C TYR A 895 25.12 35.31 -11.87
N GLY A 896 25.34 34.59 -10.77
CA GLY A 896 25.41 35.14 -9.42
C GLY A 896 24.06 35.55 -8.83
N LEU A 897 23.00 34.80 -9.16
CA LEU A 897 21.71 34.77 -8.47
C LEU A 897 21.85 33.96 -7.15
N ASP A 898 20.79 33.78 -6.36
CA ASP A 898 20.84 33.07 -5.07
C ASP A 898 19.90 31.84 -5.08
N PRO A 899 20.41 30.61 -5.33
CA PRO A 899 19.64 29.37 -5.62
C PRO A 899 18.89 28.79 -4.41
N ARG A 900 18.41 29.66 -3.54
CA ARG A 900 17.84 29.36 -2.22
C ARG A 900 16.70 30.33 -1.89
N THR A 901 16.35 31.20 -2.83
CA THR A 901 15.34 32.26 -2.72
C THR A 901 14.79 32.69 -4.10
N ASP A 902 13.60 32.19 -4.46
CA ASP A 902 12.79 32.61 -5.63
C ASP A 902 13.08 34.05 -6.09
N ASP A 903 13.94 34.15 -7.11
CA ASP A 903 14.36 35.38 -7.78
C ASP A 903 14.06 35.39 -9.28
N SER A 904 13.50 34.29 -9.83
CA SER A 904 12.93 34.13 -11.17
C SER A 904 12.07 35.31 -11.63
N GLY A 905 11.31 35.92 -10.70
CA GLY A 905 10.43 37.07 -10.91
C GLY A 905 11.09 38.45 -10.76
N MET A 906 12.40 38.51 -10.51
CA MET A 906 13.19 39.75 -10.52
C MET A 906 13.64 40.10 -11.95
N ASP A 907 13.95 41.38 -12.16
CA ASP A 907 14.40 42.00 -13.42
C ASP A 907 15.76 42.63 -13.07
N ALA A 908 16.84 41.88 -13.28
CA ALA A 908 18.14 42.19 -12.70
C ALA A 908 18.93 43.25 -13.48
N ASP A 909 18.66 43.41 -14.78
CA ASP A 909 19.33 44.37 -15.66
C ASP A 909 18.48 45.63 -15.99
N GLY A 910 17.14 45.54 -15.86
CA GLY A 910 16.17 46.60 -16.08
C GLY A 910 15.59 46.67 -17.49
N ASP A 911 15.65 45.61 -18.29
CA ASP A 911 15.14 45.54 -19.67
C ASP A 911 13.59 45.41 -19.72
N GLY A 912 13.00 44.68 -18.76
CA GLY A 912 11.57 44.46 -18.61
C GLY A 912 11.09 43.01 -18.79
N ILE A 913 11.99 42.06 -19.02
CA ILE A 913 11.84 40.61 -18.81
C ILE A 913 12.26 40.25 -17.36
N SER A 914 11.88 39.07 -16.85
CA SER A 914 12.41 38.54 -15.58
C SER A 914 13.48 37.46 -15.75
N ASN A 915 14.33 37.26 -14.73
CA ASN A 915 15.43 36.28 -14.71
C ASN A 915 15.00 34.89 -15.23
N GLY A 916 13.85 34.38 -14.78
CA GLY A 916 13.29 33.10 -15.21
C GLY A 916 12.72 33.09 -16.64
N GLU A 917 12.19 34.22 -17.13
CA GLU A 917 11.83 34.37 -18.54
C GLU A 917 13.09 34.39 -19.43
N GLU A 918 14.20 34.97 -18.95
CA GLU A 918 15.49 34.97 -19.65
C GLU A 918 16.14 33.58 -19.69
N TYR A 919 16.09 32.84 -18.58
CA TYR A 919 16.51 31.43 -18.50
C TYR A 919 15.86 30.57 -19.59
N ILE A 920 14.52 30.67 -19.71
CA ILE A 920 13.71 29.93 -20.70
C ILE A 920 14.09 30.30 -22.15
N ASN A 921 14.50 31.55 -22.40
CA ASN A 921 14.87 32.03 -23.73
C ASN A 921 16.39 32.03 -23.98
N HIS A 922 17.18 31.47 -23.06
CA HIS A 922 18.65 31.42 -23.12
C HIS A 922 19.35 32.79 -23.24
N ALA A 923 18.70 33.82 -22.68
CA ALA A 923 19.24 35.16 -22.47
C ALA A 923 20.14 35.21 -21.21
N ASN A 924 20.82 36.34 -20.98
CA ASN A 924 21.72 36.55 -19.85
C ASN A 924 21.16 37.64 -18.92
N PRO A 925 20.72 37.29 -17.68
CA PRO A 925 19.95 38.17 -16.78
C PRO A 925 20.68 39.41 -16.26
N LEU A 926 21.92 39.65 -16.72
CA LEU A 926 22.72 40.81 -16.35
C LEU A 926 22.95 41.81 -17.50
N VAL A 927 22.39 41.58 -18.70
CA VAL A 927 22.67 42.39 -19.90
C VAL A 927 21.46 42.61 -20.82
N LEU A 928 21.12 43.89 -21.02
CA LEU A 928 19.98 44.38 -21.83
C LEU A 928 19.99 44.00 -23.33
N ASP A 929 20.99 43.26 -23.79
CA ASP A 929 21.34 43.01 -25.19
C ASP A 929 22.39 41.88 -25.16
N THR A 930 21.90 40.64 -25.07
CA THR A 930 22.72 39.44 -24.82
C THR A 930 23.72 39.18 -25.95
N ASP A 931 23.31 39.31 -27.21
CA ASP A 931 24.15 39.02 -28.38
C ASP A 931 24.91 40.24 -28.97
N ASN A 932 24.49 41.46 -28.60
CA ASN A 932 25.03 42.76 -29.02
C ASN A 932 24.66 43.18 -30.48
N ASP A 933 23.53 42.71 -31.00
CA ASP A 933 22.91 43.10 -32.28
C ASP A 933 22.29 44.52 -32.28
N ASN A 934 22.00 45.11 -31.11
CA ASN A 934 21.29 46.38 -30.86
C ASN A 934 19.74 46.31 -30.83
N LEU A 935 19.14 45.12 -30.86
CA LEU A 935 17.87 44.86 -30.16
C LEU A 935 18.14 44.71 -28.65
N THR A 936 17.08 44.66 -27.85
CA THR A 936 17.18 44.23 -26.44
C THR A 936 16.44 42.92 -26.31
N ASP A 937 16.79 42.08 -25.34
CA ASP A 937 16.18 40.78 -25.12
C ASP A 937 14.62 40.91 -25.03
N PHE A 938 14.10 41.98 -24.43
CA PHE A 938 12.69 42.42 -24.49
C PHE A 938 12.15 42.71 -25.90
N GLU A 939 12.87 43.44 -26.75
CA GLU A 939 12.44 43.65 -28.13
C GLU A 939 12.39 42.31 -28.89
N GLU A 940 13.32 41.41 -28.64
CA GLU A 940 13.42 40.12 -29.31
C GLU A 940 12.33 39.16 -28.86
N ILE A 941 12.29 38.79 -27.59
CA ILE A 941 11.34 37.81 -27.05
C ILE A 941 9.89 38.32 -27.13
N ALA A 942 9.64 39.60 -26.82
CA ALA A 942 8.28 40.11 -26.66
C ALA A 942 7.71 40.90 -27.85
N VAL A 943 8.55 41.35 -28.80
CA VAL A 943 8.11 42.20 -29.93
C VAL A 943 8.36 41.58 -31.31
N TYR A 944 9.52 40.97 -31.53
CA TYR A 944 9.95 40.47 -32.84
C TYR A 944 9.97 38.94 -32.97
N TYR A 945 10.03 38.23 -31.86
CA TYR A 945 10.12 36.77 -31.73
C TYR A 945 11.42 36.15 -32.26
N THR A 946 12.51 36.92 -32.24
CA THR A 946 13.89 36.51 -32.59
C THR A 946 14.62 35.85 -31.41
N LEU A 947 15.83 35.33 -31.65
CA LEU A 947 16.63 34.61 -30.64
C LEU A 947 17.62 35.56 -29.95
N PRO A 948 17.43 35.92 -28.65
CA PRO A 948 18.21 36.97 -27.97
C PRO A 948 19.71 36.66 -27.79
N ASN A 949 20.13 35.43 -28.07
CA ASN A 949 21.51 34.99 -28.01
C ASN A 949 22.13 34.68 -29.39
N VAL A 950 21.46 35.05 -30.49
CA VAL A 950 21.90 34.83 -31.87
C VAL A 950 21.64 36.05 -32.76
N VAL A 951 22.71 36.77 -33.09
CA VAL A 951 22.74 38.03 -33.90
C VAL A 951 21.99 37.98 -35.24
N ASP A 952 21.69 36.79 -35.74
CA ASP A 952 21.23 36.46 -37.09
C ASP A 952 20.38 35.18 -36.95
N THR A 953 19.07 35.34 -36.70
CA THR A 953 18.19 34.25 -36.24
C THR A 953 18.01 33.14 -37.29
N ASP A 954 18.10 33.45 -38.59
CA ASP A 954 17.94 32.46 -39.67
C ASP A 954 19.24 32.08 -40.42
N GLU A 955 20.38 32.67 -40.05
CA GLU A 955 21.73 32.44 -40.58
C GLU A 955 21.96 32.88 -42.04
N ASP A 956 21.22 33.89 -42.52
CA ASP A 956 21.34 34.38 -43.90
C ASP A 956 22.54 35.35 -44.13
N GLY A 957 23.03 35.97 -43.05
CA GLY A 957 24.14 36.93 -43.04
C GLY A 957 23.76 38.40 -42.84
N LEU A 958 22.48 38.71 -42.62
CA LEU A 958 21.98 39.95 -42.04
C LEU A 958 21.84 39.78 -40.51
N SER A 959 21.69 40.89 -39.78
CA SER A 959 21.35 40.80 -38.35
C SER A 959 19.87 41.12 -38.16
N ASP A 960 19.26 40.60 -37.11
CA ASP A 960 17.82 40.79 -36.86
C ASP A 960 17.46 42.29 -36.77
N TYR A 961 18.29 43.10 -36.09
CA TYR A 961 18.19 44.57 -36.12
C TYR A 961 18.26 45.15 -37.54
N THR A 962 19.16 44.62 -38.38
CA THR A 962 19.39 45.10 -39.74
C THR A 962 18.16 44.86 -40.60
N GLU A 963 17.58 43.67 -40.52
CA GLU A 963 16.36 43.31 -41.21
C GLU A 963 15.17 44.14 -40.73
N ILE A 964 14.88 44.08 -39.42
CA ILE A 964 13.70 44.71 -38.81
C ILE A 964 13.73 46.25 -38.98
N LYS A 965 14.90 46.89 -38.84
CA LYS A 965 15.00 48.36 -38.73
C LYS A 965 15.57 49.04 -39.99
N LEU A 966 16.29 48.34 -40.87
CA LEU A 966 16.98 48.94 -42.04
C LEU A 966 16.51 48.43 -43.40
N ILE A 967 16.30 47.12 -43.58
CA ILE A 967 16.07 46.49 -44.89
C ILE A 967 14.60 46.08 -45.11
N PHE A 968 13.91 45.67 -44.03
CA PHE A 968 12.51 45.23 -43.95
C PHE A 968 12.22 43.87 -44.59
N THR A 969 13.20 42.97 -44.54
CA THR A 969 13.11 41.51 -44.73
C THR A 969 12.55 40.82 -43.47
N ASN A 970 12.48 39.49 -43.47
CA ASN A 970 11.89 38.70 -42.37
C ASN A 970 12.96 37.83 -41.69
N PRO A 971 13.33 38.09 -40.41
CA PRO A 971 14.43 37.42 -39.68
C PRO A 971 14.13 35.98 -39.23
N HIS A 972 13.34 35.27 -40.04
CA HIS A 972 12.91 33.88 -39.84
C HIS A 972 12.80 33.14 -41.18
N ASP A 973 13.28 33.74 -42.27
CA ASP A 973 13.05 33.30 -43.64
C ASP A 973 14.17 33.81 -44.56
N LEU A 974 15.20 32.98 -44.73
CA LEU A 974 16.45 33.31 -45.41
C LEU A 974 16.32 33.90 -46.83
N ASP A 975 15.16 33.77 -47.49
CA ASP A 975 14.89 34.12 -48.90
C ASP A 975 13.50 34.77 -48.96
N SER A 976 13.41 36.05 -48.58
CA SER A 976 12.15 36.77 -48.31
C SER A 976 11.22 36.91 -49.52
N ASP A 977 11.69 36.63 -50.75
CA ASP A 977 10.89 36.70 -51.97
C ASP A 977 10.82 35.43 -52.83
N ASP A 978 11.32 34.29 -52.32
CA ASP A 978 11.29 32.94 -52.93
C ASP A 978 12.09 32.82 -54.27
N ASP A 979 13.06 33.71 -54.52
CA ASP A 979 13.84 33.82 -55.76
C ASP A 979 14.94 32.75 -55.92
N SER A 980 15.36 32.11 -54.81
CA SER A 980 16.54 31.24 -54.68
C SER A 980 17.89 31.95 -54.48
N ILE A 981 17.90 33.21 -54.05
CA ILE A 981 19.04 33.88 -53.40
C ILE A 981 18.61 34.25 -51.98
N ILE A 982 19.51 34.14 -51.00
CA ILE A 982 19.25 34.57 -49.63
C ILE A 982 19.48 36.09 -49.46
N ASP A 983 18.71 36.76 -48.60
CA ASP A 983 18.62 38.22 -48.54
C ASP A 983 19.97 38.91 -48.30
N GLY A 984 20.81 38.35 -47.42
CA GLY A 984 22.17 38.79 -47.12
C GLY A 984 23.12 38.69 -48.31
N ILE A 985 22.91 37.72 -49.22
CA ILE A 985 23.62 37.65 -50.50
C ILE A 985 23.10 38.72 -51.46
N GLU A 986 21.79 38.95 -51.52
CA GLU A 986 21.19 39.97 -52.37
C GLU A 986 21.64 41.38 -52.01
N VAL A 987 21.61 41.73 -50.73
CA VAL A 987 22.13 42.99 -50.20
C VAL A 987 23.61 43.18 -50.55
N ALA A 988 24.39 42.09 -50.58
CA ALA A 988 25.79 42.10 -50.99
C ALA A 988 26.00 42.22 -52.51
N LEU A 989 25.06 41.72 -53.32
CA LEU A 989 25.04 41.86 -54.79
C LEU A 989 24.50 43.22 -55.23
N GLY A 990 23.65 43.84 -54.42
CA GLY A 990 22.93 45.08 -54.72
C GLY A 990 21.60 44.87 -55.44
N THR A 991 21.06 43.64 -55.44
CA THR A 991 19.66 43.33 -55.76
C THR A 991 18.76 43.71 -54.57
N ASN A 992 17.46 43.43 -54.64
CA ASN A 992 16.50 43.86 -53.64
C ASN A 992 15.68 42.67 -53.10
N PRO A 993 15.92 42.23 -51.85
CA PRO A 993 15.37 40.99 -51.25
C PRO A 993 13.89 41.06 -50.85
N LEU A 994 13.09 41.73 -51.67
CA LEU A 994 11.65 41.90 -51.53
C LEU A 994 10.99 41.99 -52.94
N MET A 995 11.73 41.64 -53.99
CA MET A 995 11.32 41.63 -55.39
C MET A 995 12.10 40.57 -56.19
N GLU A 996 11.42 39.46 -56.50
CA GLU A 996 11.87 38.34 -57.36
C GLU A 996 12.56 38.71 -58.69
N ASP A 997 12.54 39.97 -59.15
CA ASP A 997 13.06 40.49 -60.42
C ASP A 997 13.44 41.96 -60.18
N THR A 998 14.69 42.24 -59.81
CA THR A 998 15.11 43.59 -59.36
C THR A 998 15.04 44.63 -60.49
N ASP A 999 15.41 44.25 -61.71
CA ASP A 999 15.51 45.18 -62.84
C ASP A 999 14.25 45.26 -63.73
N GLY A 1000 13.33 44.29 -63.57
CA GLY A 1000 11.99 44.27 -64.11
C GLY A 1000 11.88 43.73 -65.54
N ASP A 1001 12.84 42.90 -65.99
CA ASP A 1001 12.89 42.37 -67.35
C ASP A 1001 12.11 41.04 -67.55
N GLY A 1002 11.77 40.36 -66.45
CA GLY A 1002 10.95 39.15 -66.41
C GLY A 1002 11.72 37.84 -66.26
N ILE A 1003 12.95 37.88 -65.76
CA ILE A 1003 13.72 36.74 -65.24
C ILE A 1003 14.05 37.06 -63.78
N THR A 1004 14.07 36.05 -62.91
CA THR A 1004 14.40 36.27 -61.50
C THR A 1004 15.90 36.43 -61.27
N ASP A 1005 16.29 37.17 -60.24
CA ASP A 1005 17.68 37.51 -59.98
C ASP A 1005 18.54 36.24 -59.75
N GLY A 1006 18.01 35.26 -59.02
CA GLY A 1006 18.59 33.92 -58.84
C GLY A 1006 18.68 33.12 -60.14
N GLN A 1007 17.69 33.24 -61.02
CA GLN A 1007 17.73 32.61 -62.35
C GLN A 1007 18.77 33.29 -63.27
N GLU A 1008 18.99 34.59 -63.15
CA GLU A 1008 20.05 35.32 -63.85
C GLU A 1008 21.46 34.93 -63.38
N LEU A 1009 21.67 34.75 -62.07
CA LEU A 1009 22.92 34.22 -61.53
C LEU A 1009 23.22 32.81 -62.06
N ILE A 1010 22.20 31.94 -62.15
CA ILE A 1010 22.31 30.58 -62.71
C ILE A 1010 22.69 30.62 -64.20
N ASP A 1011 22.07 31.50 -64.99
CA ASP A 1011 22.36 31.66 -66.42
C ASP A 1011 23.63 32.51 -66.70
N GLY A 1012 24.20 33.11 -65.66
CA GLY A 1012 25.38 33.97 -65.69
C GLY A 1012 25.17 35.24 -66.51
N THR A 1013 23.98 35.82 -66.43
CA THR A 1013 23.67 37.21 -66.81
C THR A 1013 23.84 38.12 -65.58
N ASN A 1014 23.22 39.30 -65.53
CA ASN A 1014 23.47 40.30 -64.49
C ASN A 1014 22.13 40.88 -63.99
N PRO A 1015 21.69 40.59 -62.75
CA PRO A 1015 20.38 40.94 -62.18
C PRO A 1015 20.15 42.44 -61.90
N LEU A 1016 20.86 43.30 -62.64
CA LEU A 1016 20.85 44.76 -62.56
C LEU A 1016 21.01 45.41 -63.95
N ASP A 1017 20.91 44.65 -65.04
CA ASP A 1017 21.07 45.11 -66.43
C ASP A 1017 20.03 44.45 -67.38
N PRO A 1018 18.84 45.08 -67.58
CA PRO A 1018 17.67 44.50 -68.26
C PRO A 1018 17.83 44.35 -69.79
N ASP A 1019 19.08 44.36 -70.27
CA ASP A 1019 19.51 44.24 -71.66
C ASP A 1019 20.55 43.08 -71.88
N ASP A 1020 21.08 42.38 -70.84
CA ASP A 1020 22.06 41.26 -70.99
C ASP A 1020 21.40 39.88 -71.28
N ASN A 1021 20.08 39.88 -71.29
CA ASN A 1021 19.24 38.71 -71.38
C ASN A 1021 19.60 37.78 -72.58
N LYS A 1022 20.08 36.54 -72.34
CA LYS A 1022 20.67 35.63 -73.35
C LYS A 1022 19.66 34.96 -74.30
N ILE A 1023 18.82 35.76 -74.96
CA ILE A 1023 17.88 35.28 -75.99
C ILE A 1023 18.62 34.90 -77.29
N ASN A 1024 19.20 33.69 -77.27
CA ASN A 1024 19.47 32.77 -78.39
C ASN A 1024 20.04 33.34 -79.70
N ASN A 1025 21.25 32.88 -80.08
CA ASN A 1025 21.56 32.66 -81.50
C ASN A 1025 22.31 31.35 -81.77
N ARG A 1026 21.75 30.56 -82.70
CA ARG A 1026 22.11 29.17 -83.01
C ARG A 1026 23.43 29.01 -83.77
N ASN A 1027 24.13 27.90 -83.52
CA ASN A 1027 24.45 26.89 -84.56
C ASN A 1027 24.96 25.57 -83.95
#